data_AF-A0A1J8QT24-F1
#
_entry.id   AF-A0A1J8QT24-F1
#
_cell.length_a   1.000
_cell.length_b   1.000
_cell.length_c   1.000
_cell.angle_alpha   90.00
_cell.angle_beta   90.00
_cell.angle_gamma   90.00
#
_symmetry.space_group_name_H-M   'P 1'
#
loop_
_entity.id
_entity.type
_entity.pdbx_description
1 polymer ?
#
loop_
_entity_poly.entity_id
_entity_poly.type
_entity_poly.pdbx_seq_one_letter_code
_entity_poly.pdbx_strand_id
1 'polypeptide(L)'
;MVSLKFWNNPSYDRTTKRTDNKRRLKLLRSYAPDWTITILLAIIFFAIDGVHGFRREFSVNDETILFPFAVHERVPDIALYFIAIVAPLVIQLVVNLLTVRSFWDYHCSALGLILGLAITGAVTQFTKIAVGRPRPDLLARCMPISGSHDPTFGLSTDAICMNTDEFIMNDGWRSFPSGHSSLSHAGLGFLSFYLAGKMHLFDTRGHAHKAWISVTPICGAIMVAISRTMDYRHHWHDVVAGAILGLVVAYFAYRQYFPSLSSPMCHKPYSPRVRREEELPTTNPSAGHNVSYSDSEDVELVGGSVRPRQRVRLYTTQPLFEVMESRAINFGAGPSALPASVLQEVTKGLLNFSGTGIGVAEISHRSKEFTAYLQNVEQNIRKLLDVQPTHSILFTQGGGSTQFSAVVLNMLARHRLLHPELKDEDRVLDYVVTGSWSKKAAEEARRLGGTVNIAADSRKSSKDQKSFDNIPTADAYSFSKDPALIYYCANETVDGVEFSHDGTSPASFPFHLLPKNALIPLVGDHSSSFMSRPIPRLSDHAIIYAGAQKNIGPAGLTVLIVRNDCIVDVDAAARLGAIPVPICLSYKTLADHNSLYNTPPVLSIYVTGLVLEHMLQLGGLDYYADLTDRKSKKLYDVLKDGETKGVFKSKVKEGSGSQMNIVFDILGEGLLAKFIAGAEERGMKGIKGHRSVGGVRVSVYNAVTEDETDQLIAYMKQFAEQHEAHEEH
;
A
#
# COMPACT_ATOMS: atom_id res chain seq x y z
N MET A 1 8.77 -46.72 -13.24
CA MET A 1 7.64 -46.40 -14.15
C MET A 1 6.75 -45.39 -13.43
N VAL A 2 7.05 -44.10 -13.54
CA VAL A 2 6.39 -43.03 -12.76
C VAL A 2 5.07 -42.68 -13.44
N SER A 3 3.98 -42.78 -12.70
CA SER A 3 2.61 -42.61 -13.20
C SER A 3 2.35 -41.17 -13.68
N LEU A 4 2.06 -41.01 -14.97
CA LEU A 4 1.63 -39.80 -15.69
C LEU A 4 0.19 -39.35 -15.29
N LYS A 5 -0.15 -39.37 -14.00
CA LYS A 5 -1.49 -38.98 -13.49
C LYS A 5 -1.64 -37.50 -13.15
N PHE A 6 -0.64 -36.66 -13.40
CA PHE A 6 -0.68 -35.22 -13.08
C PHE A 6 -1.46 -34.34 -14.07
N TRP A 7 -1.95 -34.91 -15.20
CA TRP A 7 -2.58 -34.16 -16.28
C TRP A 7 -4.07 -34.45 -16.51
N ASN A 8 -4.75 -35.15 -15.59
CA ASN A 8 -6.18 -35.42 -15.71
C ASN A 8 -6.94 -34.90 -14.49
N ASN A 9 -7.47 -33.67 -14.60
CA ASN A 9 -8.58 -33.21 -13.78
C ASN A 9 -9.89 -33.40 -14.59
N PRO A 10 -10.94 -34.07 -14.08
CA PRO A 10 -12.08 -34.51 -14.91
C PRO A 10 -13.08 -33.42 -15.34
N SER A 11 -12.84 -32.14 -15.08
CA SER A 11 -13.80 -31.06 -15.39
C SER A 11 -13.63 -30.43 -16.78
N TYR A 12 -13.00 -31.13 -17.73
CA TYR A 12 -12.94 -30.68 -19.12
C TYR A 12 -14.22 -31.13 -19.86
N ASP A 13 -15.22 -30.25 -19.84
CA ASP A 13 -16.41 -30.37 -20.67
C ASP A 13 -16.00 -30.61 -22.13
N ARG A 14 -16.41 -31.77 -22.64
CA ARG A 14 -16.08 -32.33 -23.96
C ARG A 14 -16.99 -31.77 -25.05
N THR A 15 -17.32 -30.49 -25.01
CA THR A 15 -18.24 -29.85 -25.96
C THR A 15 -17.65 -28.60 -26.62
N THR A 16 -16.40 -28.68 -27.11
CA THR A 16 -15.92 -27.63 -28.02
C THR A 16 -16.45 -27.87 -29.44
N LYS A 17 -17.62 -27.28 -29.74
CA LYS A 17 -18.03 -27.01 -31.13
C LYS A 17 -16.82 -26.42 -31.88
N ARG A 18 -16.47 -27.04 -33.02
CA ARG A 18 -15.41 -26.63 -33.94
C ARG A 18 -15.54 -25.12 -34.19
N THR A 19 -14.49 -24.35 -33.91
CA THR A 19 -14.48 -22.91 -34.19
C THR A 19 -14.80 -22.67 -35.66
N ASP A 20 -15.92 -22.00 -35.96
CA ASP A 20 -16.30 -21.61 -37.32
C ASP A 20 -15.14 -20.88 -38.00
N ASN A 21 -14.86 -21.23 -39.26
CA ASN A 21 -13.81 -20.63 -40.08
C ASN A 21 -13.93 -19.10 -40.14
N LYS A 22 -15.17 -18.57 -40.09
CA LYS A 22 -15.41 -17.12 -40.01
C LYS A 22 -14.86 -16.50 -38.72
N ARG A 23 -15.03 -17.17 -37.58
CA ARG A 23 -14.50 -16.71 -36.29
C ARG A 23 -12.97 -16.82 -36.24
N ARG A 24 -12.39 -17.89 -36.79
CA ARG A 24 -10.93 -18.02 -36.92
C ARG A 24 -10.34 -16.88 -37.73
N LEU A 25 -10.99 -16.52 -38.85
CA LEU A 25 -10.55 -15.38 -39.66
C LEU A 25 -10.70 -14.03 -38.94
N LYS A 26 -11.81 -13.80 -38.21
CA LYS A 26 -12.00 -12.61 -37.34
C LYS A 26 -10.89 -12.52 -36.28
N LEU A 27 -10.54 -13.64 -35.65
CA LEU A 27 -9.47 -13.71 -34.67
C LEU A 27 -8.12 -13.40 -35.30
N LEU A 28 -7.75 -14.06 -36.39
CA LEU A 28 -6.49 -13.80 -37.10
C LEU A 28 -6.38 -12.33 -37.53
N ARG A 29 -7.45 -11.73 -38.04
CA ARG A 29 -7.49 -10.30 -38.39
C ARG A 29 -7.30 -9.39 -37.17
N SER A 30 -7.87 -9.73 -36.01
CA SER A 30 -7.74 -8.91 -34.80
C SER A 30 -6.31 -8.86 -34.23
N TYR A 31 -5.47 -9.85 -34.56
CA TYR A 31 -4.05 -9.90 -34.17
C TYR A 31 -3.09 -9.62 -35.33
N ALA A 32 -3.61 -9.36 -36.54
CA ALA A 32 -2.78 -8.96 -37.67
C ALA A 32 -1.94 -7.70 -37.37
N PRO A 33 -2.46 -6.64 -36.71
CA PRO A 33 -1.63 -5.50 -36.33
C PRO A 33 -0.45 -5.87 -35.43
N ASP A 34 -0.63 -6.80 -34.49
CA ASP A 34 0.42 -7.25 -33.57
C ASP A 34 1.53 -7.98 -34.34
N TRP A 35 1.17 -8.86 -35.28
CA TRP A 35 2.13 -9.53 -36.16
C TRP A 35 2.83 -8.54 -37.09
N THR A 36 2.10 -7.59 -37.68
CA THR A 36 2.68 -6.56 -38.55
C THR A 36 3.69 -5.72 -37.79
N ILE A 37 3.35 -5.19 -36.61
CA ILE A 37 4.27 -4.38 -35.80
C ILE A 37 5.50 -5.20 -35.40
N THR A 38 5.29 -6.44 -34.97
CA THR A 38 6.40 -7.31 -34.53
C THR A 38 7.36 -7.63 -35.69
N ILE A 39 6.82 -7.93 -36.87
CA ILE A 39 7.61 -8.17 -38.08
C ILE A 39 8.32 -6.89 -38.53
N LEU A 40 7.64 -5.74 -38.49
CA LEU A 40 8.25 -4.45 -38.83
C LEU A 40 9.42 -4.12 -37.88
N LEU A 41 9.26 -4.33 -36.58
CA LEU A 41 10.35 -4.14 -35.60
C LEU A 41 11.51 -5.10 -35.86
N ALA A 42 11.24 -6.35 -36.26
CA ALA A 42 12.28 -7.29 -36.65
C ALA A 42 12.99 -6.87 -37.95
N ILE A 43 12.26 -6.34 -38.94
CA ILE A 43 12.85 -5.79 -40.18
C ILE A 43 13.72 -4.57 -39.85
N ILE A 44 13.24 -3.65 -39.01
CA ILE A 44 14.00 -2.49 -38.55
C ILE A 44 15.28 -2.94 -37.83
N PHE A 45 15.20 -3.97 -36.99
CA PHE A 45 16.38 -4.56 -36.34
C PHE A 45 17.44 -5.02 -37.34
N PHE A 46 17.07 -5.76 -38.39
CA PHE A 46 18.02 -6.19 -39.42
C PHE A 46 18.49 -5.04 -40.31
N ALA A 47 17.64 -4.05 -40.58
CA ALA A 47 17.99 -2.89 -41.40
C ALA A 47 19.00 -1.95 -40.70
N ILE A 48 18.90 -1.81 -39.38
CA ILE A 48 19.78 -0.95 -38.58
C ILE A 48 21.19 -1.54 -38.44
N ASP A 49 21.37 -2.85 -38.63
CA ASP A 49 22.67 -3.50 -38.47
C ASP A 49 23.74 -2.98 -39.46
N GLY A 50 23.33 -2.44 -40.61
CA GLY A 50 24.24 -1.82 -41.58
C GLY A 50 24.65 -0.37 -41.28
N VAL A 51 24.11 0.25 -40.23
CA VAL A 51 24.31 1.69 -39.96
C VAL A 51 25.65 1.94 -39.24
N HIS A 52 26.42 2.92 -39.71
CA HIS A 52 27.58 3.43 -39.01
C HIS A 52 27.18 4.07 -37.68
N GLY A 53 27.72 3.52 -36.58
CA GLY A 53 27.49 4.05 -35.25
C GLY A 53 28.56 5.02 -34.79
N PHE A 54 28.34 5.59 -33.61
CA PHE A 54 29.36 6.33 -32.90
C PHE A 54 30.58 5.43 -32.66
N ARG A 55 31.79 5.97 -32.81
CA ARG A 55 33.05 5.27 -32.47
C ARG A 55 33.69 6.01 -31.32
N ARG A 56 33.56 5.46 -30.12
CA ARG A 56 34.20 6.05 -28.94
C ARG A 56 35.72 5.96 -29.06
N GLU A 57 36.39 7.04 -28.70
CA GLU A 57 37.86 7.11 -28.62
C GLU A 57 38.40 6.09 -27.60
N PHE A 58 39.60 5.58 -27.86
CA PHE A 58 40.24 4.54 -27.07
C PHE A 58 41.72 4.83 -26.86
N SER A 59 42.31 4.25 -25.83
CA SER A 59 43.76 4.32 -25.63
C SER A 59 44.43 3.13 -26.33
N VAL A 60 45.53 3.36 -27.05
CA VAL A 60 46.33 2.26 -27.62
C VAL A 60 46.98 1.38 -26.55
N ASN A 61 47.05 1.88 -25.31
CA ASN A 61 47.61 1.17 -24.16
C ASN A 61 46.53 0.52 -23.27
N ASP A 62 45.26 0.53 -23.68
CA ASP A 62 44.18 -0.08 -22.91
C ASP A 62 44.24 -1.61 -22.99
N GLU A 63 44.70 -2.24 -21.91
CA GLU A 63 44.81 -3.70 -21.78
C GLU A 63 43.47 -4.43 -21.94
N THR A 64 42.35 -3.76 -21.70
CA THR A 64 41.03 -4.39 -21.80
C THR A 64 40.58 -4.63 -23.24
N ILE A 65 41.25 -4.00 -24.22
CA ILE A 65 40.93 -4.10 -25.66
C ILE A 65 42.06 -4.72 -26.52
N LEU A 66 43.05 -5.33 -25.87
CA LEU A 66 44.23 -5.97 -26.49
C LEU A 66 44.03 -7.48 -26.78
N PHE A 67 42.84 -8.04 -26.58
CA PHE A 67 42.62 -9.47 -26.76
C PHE A 67 42.63 -9.87 -28.25
N PRO A 68 42.97 -11.13 -28.57
CA PRO A 68 42.99 -11.60 -29.95
C PRO A 68 41.58 -11.68 -30.54
N PHE A 69 41.47 -11.34 -31.84
CA PHE A 69 40.23 -11.49 -32.59
C PHE A 69 39.89 -12.97 -32.79
N ALA A 70 38.72 -13.40 -32.28
CA ALA A 70 38.23 -14.76 -32.45
C ALA A 70 37.59 -14.94 -33.84
N VAL A 71 38.30 -15.62 -34.74
CA VAL A 71 37.82 -15.94 -36.11
C VAL A 71 36.63 -16.92 -36.07
N HIS A 72 36.65 -17.87 -35.13
CA HIS A 72 35.59 -18.85 -34.94
C HIS A 72 34.93 -18.65 -33.59
N GLU A 73 33.66 -18.26 -33.64
CA GLU A 73 32.86 -18.02 -32.45
C GLU A 73 32.30 -19.34 -31.91
N ARG A 74 32.34 -19.53 -30.59
CA ARG A 74 31.81 -20.74 -29.94
C ARG A 74 30.30 -20.87 -30.15
N VAL A 75 29.61 -19.74 -30.16
CA VAL A 75 28.20 -19.64 -30.57
C VAL A 75 28.13 -18.62 -31.70
N PRO A 76 28.09 -19.07 -32.97
CA PRO A 76 27.89 -18.17 -34.11
C PRO A 76 26.44 -17.66 -34.17
N ASP A 77 26.20 -16.57 -34.90
CA ASP A 77 24.88 -15.94 -35.03
C ASP A 77 23.78 -16.90 -35.47
N ILE A 78 24.08 -17.80 -36.40
CA ILE A 78 23.14 -18.83 -36.86
C ILE A 78 22.72 -19.72 -35.67
N ALA A 79 23.68 -20.20 -34.88
CA ALA A 79 23.40 -21.02 -33.71
C ALA A 79 22.58 -20.24 -32.67
N LEU A 80 22.89 -18.95 -32.47
CA LEU A 80 22.10 -18.07 -31.61
C LEU A 80 20.64 -18.02 -32.06
N TYR A 81 20.34 -17.82 -33.35
CA TYR A 81 18.97 -17.79 -33.85
C TYR A 81 18.24 -19.12 -33.65
N PHE A 82 18.93 -20.25 -33.85
CA PHE A 82 18.35 -21.56 -33.53
C PHE A 82 18.04 -21.70 -32.03
N ILE A 83 18.96 -21.30 -31.15
CA ILE A 83 18.82 -21.44 -29.70
C ILE A 83 17.76 -20.47 -29.13
N ALA A 84 17.74 -19.22 -29.58
CA ALA A 84 16.89 -18.17 -29.02
C ALA A 84 15.49 -18.11 -29.66
N ILE A 85 15.33 -18.60 -30.90
CA ILE A 85 14.06 -18.47 -31.65
C ILE A 85 13.47 -19.85 -31.94
N VAL A 86 14.19 -20.68 -32.69
CA VAL A 86 13.66 -21.95 -33.23
C VAL A 86 13.38 -22.95 -32.10
N ALA A 87 14.35 -23.17 -31.21
CA ALA A 87 14.20 -24.12 -30.11
C ALA A 87 13.03 -23.74 -29.17
N PRO A 88 12.88 -22.48 -28.71
CA PRO A 88 11.70 -22.07 -27.95
C PRO A 88 10.38 -22.27 -28.68
N LEU A 89 10.27 -21.94 -29.97
CA LEU A 89 9.05 -22.16 -30.75
C LEU A 89 8.68 -23.65 -30.84
N VAL A 90 9.67 -24.51 -31.07
CA VAL A 90 9.45 -25.97 -31.17
C VAL A 90 9.09 -26.55 -29.81
N ILE A 91 9.79 -26.17 -28.74
CA ILE A 91 9.51 -26.66 -27.38
C ILE A 91 8.12 -26.19 -26.93
N GLN A 92 7.74 -24.92 -27.20
CA GLN A 92 6.40 -24.42 -26.91
C GLN A 92 5.32 -25.21 -27.64
N LEU A 93 5.55 -25.55 -28.92
CA LEU A 93 4.64 -26.35 -29.72
C LEU A 93 4.47 -27.75 -29.14
N VAL A 94 5.58 -28.43 -28.82
CA VAL A 94 5.57 -29.77 -28.20
C VAL A 94 4.84 -29.74 -26.86
N VAL A 95 5.17 -28.80 -25.98
CA VAL A 95 4.47 -28.63 -24.69
C VAL A 95 2.98 -28.37 -24.93
N ASN A 96 2.62 -27.49 -25.85
CA ASN A 96 1.21 -27.20 -26.15
C ASN A 96 0.47 -28.46 -26.62
N LEU A 97 1.04 -29.25 -27.53
CA LEU A 97 0.44 -30.48 -28.04
C LEU A 97 0.30 -31.57 -26.97
N LEU A 98 1.25 -31.67 -26.04
CA LEU A 98 1.21 -32.65 -24.95
C LEU A 98 0.26 -32.26 -23.81
N THR A 99 0.03 -30.96 -23.60
CA THR A 99 -0.65 -30.45 -22.39
C THR A 99 -1.99 -29.78 -22.68
N VAL A 100 -1.99 -28.61 -23.34
CA VAL A 100 -3.16 -27.74 -23.49
C VAL A 100 -3.97 -28.06 -24.75
N ARG A 101 -3.32 -28.60 -25.79
CA ARG A 101 -3.87 -28.92 -27.13
C ARG A 101 -4.70 -27.78 -27.71
N SER A 102 -4.19 -26.56 -27.61
CA SER A 102 -4.91 -25.35 -27.99
C SER A 102 -4.08 -24.48 -28.92
N PHE A 103 -4.57 -24.31 -30.15
CA PHE A 103 -4.01 -23.37 -31.12
C PHE A 103 -3.89 -21.95 -30.53
N TRP A 104 -4.88 -21.53 -29.75
CA TRP A 104 -4.90 -20.20 -29.14
C TRP A 104 -3.71 -19.98 -28.19
N ASP A 105 -3.38 -21.01 -27.43
CA ASP A 105 -2.27 -20.97 -26.49
C ASP A 105 -0.91 -20.95 -27.19
N TYR A 106 -0.72 -21.77 -28.23
CA TYR A 106 0.50 -21.73 -29.03
C TYR A 106 0.66 -20.40 -29.80
N HIS A 107 -0.43 -19.88 -30.36
CA HIS A 107 -0.42 -18.57 -31.02
C HIS A 107 0.04 -17.45 -30.07
N CYS A 108 -0.52 -17.41 -28.87
CA CYS A 108 -0.16 -16.44 -27.84
C CYS A 108 1.29 -16.60 -27.36
N SER A 109 1.77 -17.84 -27.17
CA SER A 109 3.16 -18.07 -26.76
C SER A 109 4.15 -17.69 -27.85
N ALA A 110 3.88 -18.05 -29.11
CA ALA A 110 4.71 -17.69 -30.25
C ALA A 110 4.76 -16.17 -30.44
N LEU A 111 3.61 -15.49 -30.41
CA LEU A 111 3.55 -14.04 -30.57
C LEU A 111 4.27 -13.31 -29.42
N GLY A 112 4.16 -13.81 -28.18
CA GLY A 112 4.92 -13.30 -27.04
C GLY A 112 6.42 -13.46 -27.18
N LEU A 113 6.88 -14.63 -27.63
CA LEU A 113 8.30 -14.90 -27.87
C LEU A 113 8.87 -13.96 -28.94
N ILE A 114 8.22 -13.86 -30.10
CA ILE A 114 8.69 -13.01 -31.21
C ILE A 114 8.65 -11.53 -30.80
N LEU A 115 7.62 -11.09 -30.08
CA LEU A 115 7.57 -9.72 -29.55
C LEU A 115 8.75 -9.42 -28.61
N GLY A 116 9.04 -10.32 -27.69
CA GLY A 116 10.17 -10.17 -26.76
C GLY A 116 11.50 -10.07 -27.51
N LEU A 117 11.75 -10.98 -28.45
CA LEU A 117 12.96 -10.97 -29.28
C LEU A 117 13.08 -9.71 -30.13
N ALA A 118 11.99 -9.25 -30.75
CA ALA A 118 12.00 -8.06 -31.59
C ALA A 118 12.31 -6.79 -30.79
N ILE A 119 11.68 -6.59 -29.64
CA ILE A 119 11.95 -5.45 -28.76
C ILE A 119 13.38 -5.50 -28.24
N THR A 120 13.83 -6.65 -27.73
CA THR A 120 15.20 -6.80 -27.23
C THR A 120 16.23 -6.55 -28.32
N GLY A 121 16.04 -7.13 -29.51
CA GLY A 121 16.92 -6.92 -30.65
C GLY A 121 17.02 -5.43 -31.00
N ALA A 122 15.88 -4.76 -31.19
CA ALA A 122 15.84 -3.35 -31.57
C ALA A 122 16.55 -2.45 -30.55
N VAL A 123 16.25 -2.63 -29.25
CA VAL A 123 16.88 -1.85 -28.17
C VAL A 123 18.38 -2.12 -28.10
N THR A 124 18.81 -3.38 -28.21
CA THR A 124 20.23 -3.72 -28.19
C THR A 124 20.98 -3.08 -29.36
N GLN A 125 20.46 -3.14 -30.58
CA GLN A 125 21.14 -2.56 -31.75
C GLN A 125 21.22 -1.05 -31.70
N PHE A 126 20.09 -0.39 -31.37
CA PHE A 126 20.08 1.05 -31.19
C PHE A 126 21.11 1.50 -30.14
N THR A 127 21.16 0.80 -29.00
CA THR A 127 22.12 1.11 -27.94
C THR A 127 23.56 0.87 -28.37
N LYS A 128 23.85 -0.22 -29.07
CA LYS A 128 25.20 -0.51 -29.60
C LYS A 128 25.71 0.59 -30.52
N ILE A 129 24.87 1.03 -31.44
CA ILE A 129 25.20 2.07 -32.43
C ILE A 129 25.39 3.42 -31.76
N ALA A 130 24.55 3.75 -30.76
CA ALA A 130 24.63 5.02 -30.05
C ALA A 130 25.81 5.09 -29.08
N VAL A 131 26.09 4.00 -28.34
CA VAL A 131 27.14 3.97 -27.32
C VAL A 131 28.52 3.80 -27.95
N GLY A 132 28.63 3.03 -29.03
CA GLY A 132 29.88 2.93 -29.77
C GLY A 132 31.05 2.44 -28.94
N ARG A 133 30.84 1.40 -28.11
CA ARG A 133 31.86 0.94 -27.17
C ARG A 133 32.84 -0.06 -27.80
N PRO A 134 34.16 0.16 -27.68
CA PRO A 134 35.20 -0.82 -28.03
C PRO A 134 34.94 -2.23 -27.46
N ARG A 135 35.10 -3.24 -28.31
CA ARG A 135 35.16 -4.65 -27.90
C ARG A 135 36.53 -4.98 -27.29
N PRO A 136 36.63 -6.04 -26.48
CA PRO A 136 37.92 -6.48 -25.94
C PRO A 136 38.95 -6.87 -27.01
N ASP A 137 38.51 -7.16 -28.24
CA ASP A 137 39.37 -7.48 -29.38
C ASP A 137 39.56 -6.31 -30.36
N LEU A 138 39.28 -5.07 -29.94
CA LEU A 138 39.30 -3.90 -30.83
C LEU A 138 40.68 -3.68 -31.47
N LEU A 139 41.77 -3.73 -30.70
CA LEU A 139 43.10 -3.43 -31.24
C LEU A 139 43.56 -4.49 -32.24
N ALA A 140 43.18 -5.76 -32.03
CA ALA A 140 43.40 -6.83 -32.99
C ALA A 140 42.63 -6.63 -34.31
N ARG A 141 41.42 -6.04 -34.25
CA ARG A 141 40.64 -5.66 -35.45
C ARG A 141 41.21 -4.44 -36.15
N CYS A 142 41.58 -3.42 -35.37
CA CYS A 142 42.04 -2.11 -35.83
C CYS A 142 43.38 -2.21 -36.58
N MET A 143 44.31 -3.03 -36.06
CA MET A 143 45.70 -3.09 -36.53
C MET A 143 46.31 -1.68 -36.62
N PRO A 144 46.59 -1.03 -35.47
CA PRO A 144 47.02 0.36 -35.47
C PRO A 144 48.36 0.55 -36.22
N ILE A 145 48.53 1.70 -36.87
CA ILE A 145 49.76 2.07 -37.57
C ILE A 145 50.96 1.98 -36.61
N SER A 146 52.05 1.35 -37.04
CA SER A 146 53.24 1.16 -36.19
C SER A 146 53.78 2.50 -35.66
N GLY A 147 53.99 2.58 -34.35
CA GLY A 147 54.43 3.81 -33.66
C GLY A 147 53.31 4.75 -33.21
N SER A 148 52.04 4.38 -33.42
CA SER A 148 50.89 5.14 -32.88
C SER A 148 50.95 5.20 -31.36
N HIS A 149 50.71 6.40 -30.82
CA HIS A 149 50.62 6.66 -29.39
C HIS A 149 49.46 7.62 -29.12
N ASP A 150 48.89 7.55 -27.92
CA ASP A 150 47.80 8.46 -27.55
C ASP A 150 48.29 9.92 -27.52
N PRO A 151 47.44 10.89 -27.90
CA PRO A 151 47.77 12.31 -27.76
C PRO A 151 48.11 12.67 -26.31
N THR A 152 49.01 13.64 -26.10
CA THR A 152 49.45 14.07 -24.75
C THR A 152 48.31 14.37 -23.79
N PHE A 153 47.17 14.86 -24.31
CA PHE A 153 45.95 15.12 -23.56
C PHE A 153 44.71 14.63 -24.33
N GLY A 154 44.65 13.33 -24.62
CA GLY A 154 43.49 12.76 -25.31
C GLY A 154 43.55 11.25 -25.51
N LEU A 155 42.57 10.73 -26.23
CA LEU A 155 42.52 9.33 -26.65
C LEU A 155 42.67 9.25 -28.18
N SER A 156 43.05 8.08 -28.67
CA SER A 156 43.17 7.79 -30.10
C SER A 156 41.79 7.54 -30.72
N THR A 157 41.63 7.92 -31.99
CA THR A 157 40.43 7.66 -32.79
C THR A 157 40.65 6.47 -33.73
N ASP A 158 39.60 6.03 -34.42
CA ASP A 158 39.68 4.97 -35.43
C ASP A 158 40.54 5.32 -36.66
N ALA A 159 40.98 6.58 -36.80
CA ALA A 159 41.86 7.03 -37.87
C ALA A 159 43.25 6.36 -37.86
N ILE A 160 43.68 5.79 -36.73
CA ILE A 160 44.96 5.08 -36.63
C ILE A 160 44.88 3.62 -37.11
N CYS A 161 43.69 3.12 -37.44
CA CYS A 161 43.48 1.72 -37.80
C CYS A 161 43.80 1.46 -39.28
N MET A 162 44.57 0.41 -39.56
CA MET A 162 44.93 0.00 -40.92
C MET A 162 43.90 -0.92 -41.59
N ASN A 163 43.03 -1.56 -40.80
CA ASN A 163 42.03 -2.46 -41.35
C ASN A 163 40.95 -1.70 -42.13
N THR A 164 40.77 -2.06 -43.40
CA THR A 164 39.80 -1.42 -44.31
C THR A 164 38.48 -2.17 -44.40
N ASP A 165 38.36 -3.33 -43.75
CA ASP A 165 37.10 -4.09 -43.70
C ASP A 165 36.10 -3.38 -42.78
N GLU A 166 35.14 -2.71 -43.42
CA GLU A 166 34.12 -1.91 -42.77
C GLU A 166 33.21 -2.73 -41.84
N PHE A 167 32.96 -4.00 -42.15
CA PHE A 167 32.17 -4.89 -41.31
C PHE A 167 32.92 -5.23 -40.02
N ILE A 168 34.18 -5.64 -40.14
CA ILE A 168 35.05 -5.95 -38.99
C ILE A 168 35.23 -4.72 -38.11
N MET A 169 35.43 -3.56 -38.73
CA MET A 169 35.64 -2.29 -38.04
C MET A 169 34.37 -1.79 -37.35
N ASN A 170 33.23 -1.74 -38.03
CA ASN A 170 31.96 -1.34 -37.40
C ASN A 170 31.59 -2.25 -36.23
N ASP A 171 31.79 -3.56 -36.38
CA ASP A 171 31.54 -4.52 -35.31
C ASP A 171 32.48 -4.31 -34.10
N GLY A 172 33.70 -3.80 -34.30
CA GLY A 172 34.68 -3.49 -33.25
C GLY A 172 34.19 -2.51 -32.18
N TRP A 173 33.25 -1.61 -32.50
CA TRP A 173 32.65 -0.66 -31.54
C TRP A 173 31.24 -1.05 -31.08
N ARG A 174 30.79 -2.29 -31.32
CA ARG A 174 29.45 -2.77 -30.96
C ARG A 174 29.44 -3.66 -29.71
N SER A 175 30.25 -3.32 -28.70
CA SER A 175 30.37 -4.14 -27.48
C SER A 175 29.16 -4.01 -26.54
N PHE A 176 28.62 -2.83 -26.29
CA PHE A 176 27.60 -2.64 -25.25
C PHE A 176 26.18 -2.40 -25.81
N PRO A 177 25.15 -3.10 -25.32
CA PRO A 177 25.19 -4.35 -24.55
C PRO A 177 25.38 -5.58 -25.47
N SER A 178 25.67 -6.76 -24.91
CA SER A 178 25.88 -7.96 -25.73
C SER A 178 24.59 -8.43 -26.44
N GLY A 179 24.65 -8.57 -27.76
CA GLY A 179 23.56 -9.05 -28.62
C GLY A 179 23.20 -10.52 -28.36
N HIS A 180 24.22 -11.38 -28.28
CA HIS A 180 24.03 -12.80 -27.96
C HIS A 180 23.43 -13.00 -26.58
N SER A 181 23.93 -12.27 -25.58
CA SER A 181 23.40 -12.34 -24.22
C SER A 181 21.96 -11.88 -24.14
N SER A 182 21.64 -10.72 -24.74
CA SER A 182 20.29 -10.17 -24.71
C SER A 182 19.27 -11.02 -25.46
N LEU A 183 19.59 -11.46 -26.69
CA LEU A 183 18.69 -12.31 -27.48
C LEU A 183 18.49 -13.70 -26.87
N SER A 184 19.54 -14.34 -26.35
CA SER A 184 19.42 -15.65 -25.71
C SER A 184 18.56 -15.57 -24.44
N HIS A 185 18.74 -14.54 -23.61
CA HIS A 185 17.93 -14.31 -22.41
C HIS A 185 16.49 -13.88 -22.75
N ALA A 186 16.27 -13.18 -23.86
CA ALA A 186 14.93 -12.87 -24.34
C ALA A 186 14.17 -14.15 -24.75
N GLY A 187 14.80 -14.97 -25.59
CA GLY A 187 14.19 -16.19 -26.13
C GLY A 187 14.01 -17.30 -25.09
N LEU A 188 15.11 -17.71 -24.46
CA LEU A 188 15.09 -18.78 -23.46
C LEU A 188 14.51 -18.31 -22.12
N GLY A 189 14.63 -17.04 -21.76
CA GLY A 189 13.94 -16.47 -20.60
C GLY A 189 12.41 -16.48 -20.80
N PHE A 190 11.93 -16.14 -21.99
CA PHE A 190 10.49 -16.28 -22.30
C PHE A 190 10.05 -17.75 -22.19
N LEU A 191 10.84 -18.68 -22.75
CA LEU A 191 10.57 -20.11 -22.61
C LEU A 191 10.51 -20.55 -21.14
N SER A 192 11.44 -20.06 -20.30
CA SER A 192 11.47 -20.31 -18.86
C SER A 192 10.18 -19.85 -18.19
N PHE A 193 9.73 -18.61 -18.45
CA PHE A 193 8.47 -18.10 -17.90
C PHE A 193 7.25 -18.87 -18.40
N TYR A 194 7.23 -19.23 -19.69
CA TYR A 194 6.17 -20.06 -20.26
C TYR A 194 6.08 -21.41 -19.56
N LEU A 195 7.20 -22.12 -19.39
CA LEU A 195 7.25 -23.41 -18.68
C LEU A 195 6.84 -23.28 -17.21
N ALA A 196 7.30 -22.23 -16.53
CA ALA A 196 6.92 -21.93 -15.15
C ALA A 196 5.41 -21.70 -14.99
N GLY A 197 4.79 -21.00 -15.95
CA GLY A 197 3.35 -20.81 -16.01
C GLY A 197 2.60 -22.12 -16.24
N LYS A 198 3.06 -22.95 -17.21
CA LYS A 198 2.42 -24.24 -17.51
C LYS A 198 2.46 -25.23 -16.36
N MET A 199 3.53 -25.22 -15.56
CA MET A 199 3.69 -26.14 -14.43
C MET A 199 3.16 -25.58 -13.11
N HIS A 200 2.67 -24.34 -13.09
CA HIS A 200 2.34 -23.61 -11.86
C HIS A 200 3.48 -23.63 -10.85
N LEU A 201 4.62 -23.06 -11.23
CA LEU A 201 5.82 -23.06 -10.39
C LEU A 201 5.58 -22.44 -8.99
N PHE A 202 4.69 -21.44 -8.91
CA PHE A 202 4.41 -20.70 -7.67
C PHE A 202 3.02 -21.04 -7.07
N ASP A 203 2.61 -22.32 -7.13
CA ASP A 203 1.35 -22.83 -6.55
C ASP A 203 1.38 -23.04 -5.02
N THR A 204 2.39 -22.49 -4.34
CA THR A 204 2.66 -22.63 -2.89
C THR A 204 2.82 -24.07 -2.39
N ARG A 205 3.06 -25.06 -3.27
CA ARG A 205 3.23 -26.48 -2.90
C ARG A 205 4.67 -27.00 -2.93
N GLY A 206 5.61 -26.25 -3.49
CA GLY A 206 7.06 -26.50 -3.36
C GLY A 206 7.58 -27.77 -4.07
N HIS A 207 7.43 -27.87 -5.39
CA HIS A 207 7.91 -29.04 -6.16
C HIS A 207 9.23 -28.76 -6.91
N ALA A 208 10.33 -29.39 -6.48
CA ALA A 208 11.68 -29.13 -7.02
C ALA A 208 11.82 -29.38 -8.54
N HIS A 209 11.17 -30.42 -9.09
CA HIS A 209 11.25 -30.72 -10.53
C HIS A 209 10.69 -29.59 -11.41
N LYS A 210 9.64 -28.90 -10.95
CA LYS A 210 9.06 -27.74 -11.66
C LYS A 210 10.06 -26.60 -11.77
N ALA A 211 10.83 -26.37 -10.70
CA ALA A 211 11.85 -25.33 -10.66
C ALA A 211 12.99 -25.64 -11.63
N TRP A 212 13.53 -26.87 -11.58
CA TRP A 212 14.61 -27.29 -12.47
C TRP A 212 14.22 -27.20 -13.95
N ILE A 213 13.07 -27.75 -14.33
CA ILE A 213 12.59 -27.69 -15.73
C ILE A 213 12.37 -26.25 -16.18
N SER A 214 11.84 -25.38 -15.32
CA SER A 214 11.62 -23.97 -15.65
C SER A 214 12.93 -23.19 -15.79
N VAL A 215 13.96 -23.50 -15.00
CA VAL A 215 15.22 -22.75 -14.97
C VAL A 215 16.21 -23.22 -16.05
N THR A 216 16.13 -24.47 -16.52
CA THR A 216 17.05 -25.01 -17.54
C THR A 216 17.23 -24.11 -18.78
N PRO A 217 16.19 -23.51 -19.38
CA PRO A 217 16.38 -22.56 -20.48
C PRO A 217 17.28 -21.37 -20.11
N ILE A 218 17.13 -20.82 -18.91
CA ILE A 218 17.98 -19.70 -18.44
C ILE A 218 19.44 -20.16 -18.29
N CYS A 219 19.69 -21.39 -17.81
CA CYS A 219 21.05 -21.95 -17.81
C CYS A 219 21.64 -22.01 -19.23
N GLY A 220 20.84 -22.39 -20.23
CA GLY A 220 21.25 -22.35 -21.64
C GLY A 220 21.61 -20.92 -22.11
N ALA A 221 20.81 -19.92 -21.72
CA ALA A 221 21.08 -18.52 -22.04
C ALA A 221 22.39 -18.03 -21.40
N ILE A 222 22.65 -18.44 -20.16
CA ILE A 222 23.90 -18.14 -19.43
C ILE A 222 25.10 -18.76 -20.17
N MET A 223 25.01 -19.99 -20.67
CA MET A 223 26.10 -20.60 -21.44
C MET A 223 26.39 -19.84 -22.74
N VAL A 224 25.36 -19.39 -23.45
CA VAL A 224 25.53 -18.51 -24.63
C VAL A 224 26.17 -17.18 -24.24
N ALA A 225 25.76 -16.59 -23.12
CA ALA A 225 26.33 -15.36 -22.60
C ALA A 225 27.82 -15.51 -22.23
N ILE A 226 28.19 -16.59 -21.53
CA ILE A 226 29.57 -16.91 -21.16
C ILE A 226 30.45 -17.12 -22.40
N SER A 227 29.91 -17.74 -23.47
CA SER A 227 30.69 -17.91 -24.71
C SER A 227 31.24 -16.57 -25.25
N ARG A 228 30.57 -15.45 -24.94
CA ARG A 228 31.00 -14.13 -25.41
C ARG A 228 32.21 -13.55 -24.70
N THR A 229 32.39 -13.88 -23.43
CA THR A 229 33.60 -13.51 -22.71
C THR A 229 34.74 -14.45 -23.07
N MET A 230 34.45 -15.74 -23.31
CA MET A 230 35.43 -16.71 -23.78
C MET A 230 36.00 -16.38 -25.17
N ASP A 231 35.16 -15.81 -26.05
CA ASP A 231 35.56 -15.37 -27.39
C ASP A 231 36.16 -13.95 -27.39
N TYR A 232 36.31 -13.30 -26.23
CA TYR A 232 36.80 -11.91 -26.07
C TYR A 232 36.00 -10.87 -26.85
N ARG A 233 34.71 -11.13 -27.09
CA ARG A 233 33.88 -10.26 -27.94
C ARG A 233 33.11 -9.23 -27.12
N HIS A 234 32.98 -9.48 -25.83
CA HIS A 234 32.27 -8.61 -24.90
C HIS A 234 32.94 -8.63 -23.53
N HIS A 235 32.93 -7.49 -22.85
CA HIS A 235 33.28 -7.44 -21.43
C HIS A 235 32.16 -8.08 -20.59
N TRP A 236 32.47 -8.54 -19.39
CA TRP A 236 31.49 -9.22 -18.52
C TRP A 236 30.24 -8.37 -18.24
N HIS A 237 30.38 -7.05 -18.10
CA HIS A 237 29.27 -6.12 -17.88
C HIS A 237 28.42 -5.88 -19.13
N ASP A 238 29.00 -5.95 -20.33
CA ASP A 238 28.22 -5.93 -21.57
C ASP A 238 27.29 -7.15 -21.63
N VAL A 239 27.80 -8.30 -21.18
CA VAL A 239 27.07 -9.56 -21.12
C VAL A 239 25.98 -9.52 -20.04
N VAL A 240 26.28 -9.03 -18.83
CA VAL A 240 25.30 -8.88 -17.74
C VAL A 240 24.20 -7.89 -18.12
N ALA A 241 24.54 -6.72 -18.67
CA ALA A 241 23.56 -5.74 -19.12
C ALA A 241 22.64 -6.32 -20.21
N GLY A 242 23.22 -7.06 -21.16
CA GLY A 242 22.45 -7.79 -22.17
C GLY A 242 21.48 -8.79 -21.53
N ALA A 243 21.94 -9.60 -20.57
CA ALA A 243 21.11 -10.60 -19.90
C ALA A 243 19.93 -9.97 -19.15
N ILE A 244 20.18 -8.87 -18.41
CA ILE A 244 19.14 -8.11 -17.70
C ILE A 244 18.11 -7.56 -18.69
N LEU A 245 18.55 -6.91 -19.77
CA LEU A 245 17.66 -6.39 -20.82
C LEU A 245 16.80 -7.51 -21.41
N GLY A 246 17.41 -8.65 -21.77
CA GLY A 246 16.71 -9.80 -22.32
C GLY A 246 15.66 -10.37 -21.38
N LEU A 247 15.99 -10.60 -20.10
CA LEU A 247 15.07 -11.15 -19.11
C LEU A 247 13.90 -10.20 -18.79
N VAL A 248 14.18 -8.90 -18.64
CA VAL A 248 13.15 -7.90 -18.36
C VAL A 248 12.15 -7.82 -19.53
N VAL A 249 12.66 -7.76 -20.76
CA VAL A 249 11.80 -7.72 -21.96
C VAL A 249 11.07 -9.04 -22.17
N ALA A 250 11.70 -10.20 -21.92
CA ALA A 250 11.05 -11.50 -21.95
C ALA A 250 9.87 -11.57 -20.97
N TYR A 251 10.06 -11.11 -19.73
CA TYR A 251 9.00 -11.08 -18.74
C TYR A 251 7.88 -10.11 -19.15
N PHE A 252 8.24 -8.93 -19.65
CA PHE A 252 7.29 -7.96 -20.20
C PHE A 252 6.45 -8.59 -21.32
N ALA A 253 7.07 -9.26 -22.29
CA ALA A 253 6.40 -9.91 -23.40
C ALA A 253 5.54 -11.11 -22.94
N TYR A 254 6.03 -11.90 -21.98
CA TYR A 254 5.24 -12.96 -21.35
C TYR A 254 3.96 -12.38 -20.71
N ARG A 255 4.06 -11.27 -19.97
CA ARG A 255 2.90 -10.61 -19.33
C ARG A 255 1.92 -9.98 -20.32
N GLN A 256 2.32 -9.78 -21.58
CA GLN A 256 1.36 -9.47 -22.64
C GLN A 256 0.48 -10.71 -22.93
N TYR A 257 0.99 -11.92 -23.03
CA TYR A 257 0.11 -13.02 -23.46
C TYR A 257 -0.45 -13.85 -22.31
N PHE A 258 0.18 -13.79 -21.14
CA PHE A 258 -0.13 -14.64 -19.99
C PHE A 258 -0.30 -13.86 -18.67
N PRO A 259 -1.13 -14.36 -17.72
CA PRO A 259 -1.21 -13.88 -16.34
C PRO A 259 0.11 -13.97 -15.57
N SER A 260 0.15 -13.38 -14.38
CA SER A 260 1.32 -13.47 -13.49
C SER A 260 1.64 -14.94 -13.19
N LEU A 261 2.91 -15.28 -12.99
CA LEU A 261 3.33 -16.66 -12.70
C LEU A 261 2.74 -17.22 -11.39
N SER A 262 2.38 -16.33 -10.45
CA SER A 262 1.68 -16.67 -9.19
C SER A 262 0.16 -16.74 -9.33
N SER A 263 -0.39 -16.43 -10.52
CA SER A 263 -1.82 -16.56 -10.76
C SER A 263 -2.23 -18.03 -10.75
N PRO A 264 -3.37 -18.41 -10.14
CA PRO A 264 -3.93 -19.74 -10.31
C PRO A 264 -4.22 -20.11 -11.78
N MET A 265 -4.21 -19.12 -12.69
CA MET A 265 -4.48 -19.28 -14.11
C MET A 265 -3.23 -19.01 -14.98
N CYS A 266 -2.02 -19.03 -14.40
CA CYS A 266 -0.77 -18.74 -15.13
C CYS A 266 -0.49 -19.67 -16.32
N HIS A 267 -1.07 -20.87 -16.33
CA HIS A 267 -0.99 -21.83 -17.42
C HIS A 267 -1.87 -21.46 -18.63
N LYS A 268 -2.78 -20.47 -18.54
CA LYS A 268 -3.69 -20.08 -19.63
C LYS A 268 -3.32 -18.68 -20.17
N PRO A 269 -3.36 -18.48 -21.50
CA PRO A 269 -3.22 -17.15 -22.07
C PRO A 269 -4.49 -16.32 -21.78
N TYR A 270 -4.41 -15.01 -21.93
CA TYR A 270 -5.60 -14.15 -21.88
C TYR A 270 -6.65 -14.55 -22.93
N SER A 271 -7.92 -14.21 -22.67
CA SER A 271 -9.02 -14.53 -23.59
C SER A 271 -8.85 -13.83 -24.94
N PRO A 272 -9.31 -14.44 -26.05
CA PRO A 272 -9.22 -13.82 -27.37
C PRO A 272 -9.98 -12.49 -27.45
N ARG A 273 -9.45 -11.51 -28.20
CA ARG A 273 -10.08 -10.18 -28.43
C ARG A 273 -11.54 -10.22 -28.92
N VAL A 274 -11.93 -11.30 -29.61
CA VAL A 274 -13.29 -11.49 -30.14
C VAL A 274 -14.08 -12.42 -29.23
N ARG A 275 -15.11 -11.88 -28.55
CA ARG A 275 -16.04 -12.62 -27.70
C ARG A 275 -16.76 -13.72 -28.48
N ARG A 276 -17.19 -14.79 -27.80
CA ARG A 276 -17.99 -15.87 -28.39
C ARG A 276 -19.45 -15.40 -28.44
N GLU A 277 -20.12 -15.51 -29.58
CA GLU A 277 -21.49 -15.02 -29.80
C GLU A 277 -22.59 -15.82 -29.04
N GLU A 278 -22.24 -16.77 -28.15
CA GLU A 278 -23.20 -17.59 -27.38
C GLU A 278 -23.48 -17.05 -25.94
N GLU A 279 -23.07 -15.83 -25.59
CA GLU A 279 -23.47 -15.15 -24.33
C GLU A 279 -24.38 -13.93 -24.59
N LEU A 280 -25.40 -14.12 -25.43
CA LEU A 280 -26.58 -13.25 -25.43
C LEU A 280 -27.70 -14.03 -24.75
N PRO A 281 -28.33 -13.53 -23.68
CA PRO A 281 -29.60 -14.08 -23.23
C PRO A 281 -30.59 -13.88 -24.38
N THR A 282 -30.99 -14.96 -25.05
CA THR A 282 -32.18 -14.93 -25.89
C THR A 282 -33.37 -14.83 -24.96
N THR A 283 -33.84 -13.61 -24.71
CA THR A 283 -35.13 -13.36 -24.08
C THR A 283 -36.23 -13.76 -25.07
N ASN A 284 -36.92 -14.85 -24.77
CA ASN A 284 -38.27 -15.10 -25.29
C ASN A 284 -39.23 -14.13 -24.58
N PRO A 285 -40.02 -13.32 -25.30
CA PRO A 285 -41.01 -12.45 -24.67
C PRO A 285 -42.34 -13.20 -24.52
N SER A 286 -42.57 -13.81 -23.35
CA SER A 286 -43.92 -14.16 -22.88
C SER A 286 -43.91 -14.57 -21.41
N ALA A 287 -43.97 -13.59 -20.51
CA ALA A 287 -44.67 -13.60 -19.20
C ALA A 287 -44.20 -12.38 -18.41
N GLY A 288 -45.13 -11.48 -18.08
CA GLY A 288 -44.83 -10.15 -17.60
C GLY A 288 -44.34 -10.05 -16.16
N HIS A 289 -43.60 -8.99 -15.88
CA HIS A 289 -43.97 -8.03 -14.85
C HIS A 289 -43.31 -6.67 -15.15
N ASN A 290 -44.14 -5.63 -15.15
CA ASN A 290 -43.79 -4.25 -15.45
C ASN A 290 -42.87 -3.67 -14.37
N VAL A 291 -41.69 -3.20 -14.76
CA VAL A 291 -41.10 -1.98 -14.20
C VAL A 291 -40.57 -1.14 -15.37
N SER A 292 -41.17 0.02 -15.51
CA SER A 292 -40.81 1.08 -16.46
C SER A 292 -39.60 1.87 -15.97
N TYR A 293 -38.64 2.13 -16.86
CA TYR A 293 -38.23 3.50 -17.19
C TYR A 293 -37.57 3.50 -18.58
N SER A 294 -37.97 4.48 -19.38
CA SER A 294 -37.70 4.65 -20.79
C SER A 294 -36.32 5.23 -21.09
N ASP A 295 -35.74 4.72 -22.18
CA ASP A 295 -34.81 5.39 -23.10
C ASP A 295 -35.35 6.79 -23.52
N SER A 296 -34.60 7.73 -24.12
CA SER A 296 -33.61 7.56 -25.17
C SER A 296 -32.78 8.84 -25.44
N GLU A 297 -31.69 8.62 -26.20
CA GLU A 297 -31.09 9.49 -27.24
C GLU A 297 -30.28 10.75 -26.81
N ASP A 298 -29.11 11.08 -27.35
CA ASP A 298 -28.54 10.81 -28.69
C ASP A 298 -27.00 10.68 -28.71
N VAL A 299 -26.52 9.99 -29.75
CA VAL A 299 -25.12 9.94 -30.18
C VAL A 299 -24.85 11.04 -31.18
N GLU A 300 -23.75 11.79 -31.02
CA GLU A 300 -23.08 12.42 -32.17
C GLU A 300 -21.55 12.35 -32.01
N LEU A 301 -20.89 11.85 -33.06
CA LEU A 301 -19.44 11.65 -33.18
C LEU A 301 -18.90 12.60 -34.26
N VAL A 302 -18.02 13.55 -33.92
CA VAL A 302 -16.94 14.01 -34.82
C VAL A 302 -15.77 14.58 -34.01
N GLY A 303 -14.52 14.15 -34.31
CA GLY A 303 -13.29 14.84 -33.90
C GLY A 303 -12.11 13.95 -33.51
N GLY A 304 -11.50 13.26 -34.49
CA GLY A 304 -10.51 12.19 -34.28
C GLY A 304 -9.07 12.63 -33.96
N SER A 305 -8.59 12.17 -32.81
CA SER A 305 -7.19 11.80 -32.53
C SER A 305 -7.19 10.85 -31.33
N VAL A 306 -6.92 9.55 -31.50
CA VAL A 306 -6.87 8.61 -30.36
C VAL A 306 -5.66 7.68 -30.47
N ARG A 307 -4.76 7.88 -29.51
CA ARG A 307 -3.57 7.10 -29.15
C ARG A 307 -3.93 5.83 -28.35
N PRO A 308 -3.02 4.84 -28.22
CA PRO A 308 -3.36 3.43 -28.06
C PRO A 308 -3.78 3.02 -26.63
N ARG A 309 -4.76 2.09 -26.54
CA ARG A 309 -5.38 1.59 -25.30
C ARG A 309 -4.47 0.64 -24.52
N GLN A 310 -4.12 1.05 -23.30
CA GLN A 310 -3.53 0.23 -22.24
C GLN A 310 -4.43 -0.96 -21.85
N ARG A 311 -3.79 -2.09 -21.54
CA ARG A 311 -4.40 -3.26 -20.89
C ARG A 311 -4.93 -2.91 -19.51
N VAL A 312 -6.26 -2.97 -19.39
CA VAL A 312 -6.97 -2.93 -18.12
C VAL A 312 -6.90 -4.32 -17.49
N ARG A 313 -6.37 -4.39 -16.27
CA ARG A 313 -6.46 -5.54 -15.37
C ARG A 313 -7.93 -5.64 -14.97
N LEU A 314 -8.72 -6.50 -15.59
CA LEU A 314 -10.11 -6.73 -15.16
C LEU A 314 -10.07 -7.46 -13.82
N TYR A 315 -10.44 -6.73 -12.76
CA TYR A 315 -10.74 -7.29 -11.45
C TYR A 315 -11.89 -8.28 -11.61
N THR A 316 -11.73 -9.51 -11.11
CA THR A 316 -12.84 -10.45 -10.99
C THR A 316 -13.85 -9.86 -10.02
N THR A 317 -15.06 -9.58 -10.50
CA THR A 317 -16.17 -9.10 -9.68
C THR A 317 -16.78 -10.29 -8.94
N GLN A 318 -16.42 -10.47 -7.67
CA GLN A 318 -17.37 -11.10 -6.74
C GLN A 318 -18.56 -10.14 -6.58
N PRO A 319 -19.82 -10.63 -6.57
CA PRO A 319 -20.97 -9.81 -6.25
C PRO A 319 -20.77 -9.12 -4.90
N LEU A 320 -21.10 -7.83 -4.81
CA LEU A 320 -20.90 -7.03 -3.59
C LEU A 320 -21.61 -7.65 -2.36
N PHE A 321 -22.73 -8.34 -2.60
CA PHE A 321 -23.49 -9.08 -1.60
C PHE A 321 -22.71 -10.26 -1.01
N GLU A 322 -22.01 -11.04 -1.84
CA GLU A 322 -21.21 -12.19 -1.41
C GLU A 322 -19.97 -11.76 -0.59
N VAL A 323 -19.41 -10.59 -0.89
CA VAL A 323 -18.33 -9.96 -0.11
C VAL A 323 -18.82 -9.49 1.26
N MET A 324 -20.09 -9.12 1.39
CA MET A 324 -20.66 -8.67 2.67
C MET A 324 -21.03 -9.83 3.59
N GLU A 325 -21.64 -10.90 3.07
CA GLU A 325 -22.01 -12.08 3.88
C GLU A 325 -20.78 -12.85 4.44
N SER A 326 -19.62 -12.71 3.79
CA SER A 326 -18.36 -13.37 4.20
C SER A 326 -17.44 -12.48 5.05
N ARG A 327 -17.89 -11.30 5.47
CA ARG A 327 -17.03 -10.31 6.16
C ARG A 327 -16.80 -10.72 7.61
N ALA A 328 -15.53 -10.77 8.00
CA ALA A 328 -15.09 -10.95 9.38
C ALA A 328 -15.43 -9.72 10.26
N ILE A 329 -15.73 -9.96 11.54
CA ILE A 329 -15.88 -8.92 12.56
C ILE A 329 -14.50 -8.37 12.92
N ASN A 330 -14.32 -7.06 12.81
CA ASN A 330 -13.02 -6.42 13.03
C ASN A 330 -13.00 -5.66 14.36
N PHE A 331 -12.41 -6.26 15.40
CA PHE A 331 -12.12 -5.63 16.70
C PHE A 331 -10.76 -4.92 16.74
N GLY A 332 -10.19 -4.60 15.57
CA GLY A 332 -8.90 -3.93 15.44
C GLY A 332 -8.88 -2.53 16.06
N ALA A 333 -7.84 -2.23 16.83
CA ALA A 333 -7.74 -0.99 17.58
C ALA A 333 -7.31 0.26 16.77
N GLY A 334 -7.04 0.11 15.47
CA GLY A 334 -6.57 1.18 14.59
C GLY A 334 -5.52 0.69 13.56
N PRO A 335 -5.83 0.67 12.24
CA PRO A 335 -7.14 0.98 11.64
C PRO A 335 -8.26 0.07 12.16
N SER A 336 -9.44 0.63 12.38
CA SER A 336 -10.60 -0.06 12.96
C SER A 336 -11.67 -0.42 11.91
N ALA A 337 -12.77 -1.01 12.37
CA ALA A 337 -13.95 -1.23 11.54
C ALA A 337 -14.54 0.09 11.01
N LEU A 338 -15.11 0.03 9.80
CA LEU A 338 -15.94 1.07 9.20
C LEU A 338 -17.32 0.51 8.90
N PRO A 339 -18.40 1.33 9.00
CA PRO A 339 -19.76 0.89 8.68
C PRO A 339 -19.82 0.33 7.26
N ALA A 340 -20.51 -0.80 7.08
CA ALA A 340 -20.60 -1.46 5.78
C ALA A 340 -21.28 -0.56 4.73
N SER A 341 -22.35 0.15 5.11
CA SER A 341 -23.05 1.12 4.28
C SER A 341 -22.11 2.22 3.76
N VAL A 342 -21.24 2.74 4.63
CA VAL A 342 -20.24 3.74 4.25
C VAL A 342 -19.25 3.15 3.26
N LEU A 343 -18.72 1.95 3.49
CA LEU A 343 -17.80 1.30 2.55
C LEU A 343 -18.42 1.11 1.16
N GLN A 344 -19.71 0.74 1.08
CA GLN A 344 -20.43 0.65 -0.18
C GLN A 344 -20.48 2.00 -0.90
N GLU A 345 -20.79 3.08 -0.20
CA GLU A 345 -20.83 4.42 -0.79
C GLU A 345 -19.44 4.90 -1.21
N VAL A 346 -18.41 4.52 -0.46
CA VAL A 346 -17.01 4.77 -0.83
C VAL A 346 -16.68 4.12 -2.18
N THR A 347 -17.14 2.88 -2.44
CA THR A 347 -16.88 2.23 -3.73
C THR A 347 -17.47 3.01 -4.91
N LYS A 348 -18.62 3.67 -4.73
CA LYS A 348 -19.24 4.51 -5.76
C LYS A 348 -18.46 5.80 -5.95
N GLY A 349 -18.13 6.49 -4.85
CA GLY A 349 -17.36 7.73 -4.88
C GLY A 349 -15.95 7.59 -5.45
N LEU A 350 -15.33 6.41 -5.33
CA LEU A 350 -14.06 6.08 -5.98
C LEU A 350 -14.15 6.07 -7.52
N LEU A 351 -15.34 5.87 -8.08
CA LEU A 351 -15.56 5.84 -9.54
C LEU A 351 -16.14 7.16 -10.04
N ASN A 352 -17.06 7.76 -9.28
CA ASN A 352 -17.71 9.02 -9.63
C ASN A 352 -18.10 9.77 -8.35
N PHE A 353 -17.25 10.69 -7.92
CA PHE A 353 -17.51 11.54 -6.77
C PHE A 353 -18.53 12.61 -7.13
N SER A 354 -19.68 12.62 -6.44
CA SER A 354 -20.71 13.66 -6.56
C SER A 354 -21.16 13.96 -8.00
N GLY A 355 -21.17 12.96 -8.88
CA GLY A 355 -21.60 13.12 -10.27
C GLY A 355 -20.62 13.88 -11.18
N THR A 356 -19.39 14.15 -10.71
CA THR A 356 -18.36 14.88 -11.48
C THR A 356 -17.81 14.11 -12.68
N GLY A 357 -18.05 12.80 -12.75
CA GLY A 357 -17.51 11.91 -13.79
C GLY A 357 -16.10 11.40 -13.52
N ILE A 358 -15.48 11.77 -12.39
CA ILE A 358 -14.17 11.27 -11.93
C ILE A 358 -14.23 10.81 -10.46
N GLY A 359 -13.29 9.96 -10.05
CA GLY A 359 -13.25 9.44 -8.69
C GLY A 359 -12.76 10.44 -7.65
N VAL A 360 -13.16 10.26 -6.39
CA VAL A 360 -12.71 11.11 -5.26
C VAL A 360 -11.19 11.03 -5.04
N ALA A 361 -10.54 9.95 -5.45
CA ALA A 361 -9.09 9.82 -5.39
C ALA A 361 -8.35 10.58 -6.51
N GLU A 362 -9.08 11.07 -7.51
CA GLU A 362 -8.55 11.76 -8.70
C GLU A 362 -8.90 13.25 -8.71
N ILE A 363 -9.88 13.67 -7.91
CA ILE A 363 -10.36 15.06 -7.88
C ILE A 363 -9.33 16.01 -7.25
N SER A 364 -9.20 17.20 -7.82
CA SER A 364 -8.39 18.28 -7.22
C SER A 364 -8.99 18.71 -5.88
N HIS A 365 -8.15 18.80 -4.85
CA HIS A 365 -8.53 19.36 -3.55
C HIS A 365 -8.89 20.86 -3.59
N ARG A 366 -8.65 21.54 -4.71
CA ARG A 366 -9.05 22.93 -4.95
C ARG A 366 -10.31 23.05 -5.81
N SER A 367 -10.90 21.93 -6.24
CA SER A 367 -12.18 21.92 -6.96
C SER A 367 -13.29 22.49 -6.07
N LYS A 368 -14.34 23.04 -6.69
CA LYS A 368 -15.50 23.56 -5.95
C LYS A 368 -16.20 22.44 -5.19
N GLU A 369 -16.29 21.27 -5.81
CA GLU A 369 -16.95 20.07 -5.31
C GLU A 369 -16.26 19.52 -4.07
N PHE A 370 -14.92 19.36 -4.11
CA PHE A 370 -14.20 18.90 -2.92
C PHE A 370 -14.16 19.97 -1.81
N THR A 371 -14.02 21.25 -2.16
CA THR A 371 -14.03 22.33 -1.16
C THR A 371 -15.37 22.40 -0.43
N ALA A 372 -16.49 22.30 -1.16
CA ALA A 372 -17.82 22.24 -0.58
C ALA A 372 -18.02 20.99 0.28
N TYR A 373 -17.49 19.85 -0.16
CA TYR A 373 -17.53 18.62 0.64
C TYR A 373 -16.74 18.76 1.95
N LEU A 374 -15.52 19.29 1.91
CA LEU A 374 -14.71 19.53 3.11
C LEU A 374 -15.41 20.47 4.10
N GLN A 375 -16.07 21.52 3.60
CA GLN A 375 -16.89 22.42 4.41
C GLN A 375 -18.07 21.67 5.06
N ASN A 376 -18.73 20.78 4.34
CA ASN A 376 -19.79 19.93 4.91
C ASN A 376 -19.25 18.99 6.00
N VAL A 377 -18.05 18.41 5.81
CA VAL A 377 -17.38 17.61 6.86
C VAL A 377 -17.12 18.45 8.11
N GLU A 378 -16.60 19.66 7.95
CA GLU A 378 -16.39 20.60 9.06
C GLU A 378 -17.69 20.91 9.79
N GLN A 379 -18.77 21.22 9.05
CA GLN A 379 -20.08 21.53 9.60
C GLN A 379 -20.70 20.34 10.34
N ASN A 380 -20.53 19.12 9.83
CA ASN A 380 -21.01 17.92 10.51
C ASN A 380 -20.27 17.68 11.82
N ILE A 381 -18.95 17.88 11.86
CA ILE A 381 -18.17 17.82 13.11
C ILE A 381 -18.69 18.89 14.09
N ARG A 382 -18.86 20.12 13.59
CA ARG A 382 -19.36 21.25 14.39
C ARG A 382 -20.72 20.96 14.99
N LYS A 383 -21.64 20.41 14.19
CA LYS A 383 -22.99 20.04 14.61
C LYS A 383 -22.99 18.89 15.61
N LEU A 384 -22.23 17.83 15.37
CA LEU A 384 -22.20 16.65 16.23
C LEU A 384 -21.64 16.98 17.62
N LEU A 385 -20.56 17.76 17.70
CA LEU A 385 -19.88 18.08 18.96
C LEU A 385 -20.29 19.42 19.58
N ASP A 386 -21.21 20.16 18.97
CA ASP A 386 -21.57 21.52 19.36
C ASP A 386 -20.33 22.46 19.50
N VAL A 387 -19.49 22.46 18.45
CA VAL A 387 -18.25 23.23 18.45
C VAL A 387 -18.54 24.72 18.31
N GLN A 388 -18.21 25.48 19.34
CA GLN A 388 -18.46 26.91 19.41
C GLN A 388 -17.64 27.72 18.37
N PRO A 389 -18.11 28.91 17.93
CA PRO A 389 -17.38 29.77 16.98
C PRO A 389 -16.00 30.24 17.48
N THR A 390 -15.74 30.12 18.78
CA THR A 390 -14.43 30.38 19.39
C THR A 390 -13.35 29.38 18.96
N HIS A 391 -13.73 28.32 18.23
CA HIS A 391 -12.83 27.29 17.72
C HIS A 391 -12.92 27.10 16.21
N SER A 392 -11.76 26.90 15.61
CA SER A 392 -11.57 26.48 14.23
C SER A 392 -11.41 24.96 14.17
N ILE A 393 -12.02 24.32 13.17
CA ILE A 393 -11.84 22.89 12.90
C ILE A 393 -10.88 22.76 11.72
N LEU A 394 -9.76 22.07 11.92
CA LEU A 394 -8.68 21.92 10.94
C LEU A 394 -8.46 20.45 10.60
N PHE A 395 -7.99 20.20 9.39
CA PHE A 395 -7.71 18.87 8.86
C PHE A 395 -6.25 18.78 8.46
N THR A 396 -5.54 17.76 8.93
CA THR A 396 -4.11 17.60 8.63
C THR A 396 -3.71 16.13 8.51
N GLN A 397 -2.49 15.89 8.06
CA GLN A 397 -1.87 14.58 7.94
C GLN A 397 -0.97 14.27 9.15
N GLY A 398 -0.29 13.12 9.14
CA GLY A 398 0.71 12.75 10.14
C GLY A 398 0.17 11.99 11.35
N GLY A 399 -1.15 11.91 11.53
CA GLY A 399 -1.78 11.16 12.63
C GLY A 399 -1.57 11.82 14.00
N GLY A 400 -1.97 11.12 15.06
CA GLY A 400 -1.82 11.60 16.45
C GLY A 400 -0.35 11.80 16.86
N SER A 401 0.57 10.95 16.37
CA SER A 401 1.99 11.08 16.69
C SER A 401 2.61 12.39 16.22
N THR A 402 2.23 12.89 15.03
CA THR A 402 2.68 14.22 14.58
C THR A 402 2.11 15.34 15.44
N GLN A 403 0.93 15.15 16.04
CA GLN A 403 0.36 16.13 16.97
C GLN A 403 1.11 16.19 18.30
N PHE A 404 1.79 15.13 18.74
CA PHE A 404 2.70 15.21 19.89
C PHE A 404 3.76 16.30 19.69
N SER A 405 4.26 16.49 18.47
CA SER A 405 5.19 17.57 18.13
C SER A 405 4.47 18.90 17.83
N ALA A 406 3.42 18.87 17.00
CA ALA A 406 2.76 20.09 16.53
C ALA A 406 2.10 20.88 17.67
N VAL A 407 1.46 20.20 18.62
CA VAL A 407 0.87 20.84 19.81
C VAL A 407 1.93 21.60 20.59
N VAL A 408 3.06 20.94 20.90
CA VAL A 408 4.16 21.53 21.69
C VAL A 408 4.68 22.78 21.00
N LEU A 409 4.97 22.70 19.71
CA LEU A 409 5.53 23.80 18.93
C LEU A 409 4.58 25.01 18.86
N ASN A 410 3.29 24.79 18.56
CA ASN A 410 2.32 25.90 18.47
C ASN A 410 2.01 26.50 19.84
N MET A 411 1.90 25.69 20.90
CA MET A 411 1.60 26.17 22.25
C MET A 411 2.78 26.92 22.87
N LEU A 412 4.02 26.47 22.64
CA LEU A 412 5.22 27.22 23.05
C LEU A 412 5.35 28.54 22.27
N ALA A 413 5.03 28.56 20.97
CA ALA A 413 5.00 29.80 20.19
C ALA A 413 3.96 30.78 20.74
N ARG A 414 2.74 30.32 21.04
CA ARG A 414 1.69 31.11 21.71
C ARG A 414 2.19 31.66 23.04
N HIS A 415 2.76 30.80 23.88
CA HIS A 415 3.25 31.19 25.20
C HIS A 415 4.40 32.21 25.13
N ARG A 416 5.29 32.09 24.13
CA ARG A 416 6.36 33.06 23.86
C ARG A 416 5.79 34.44 23.54
N LEU A 417 4.75 34.51 22.71
CA LEU A 417 4.10 35.77 22.34
C LEU A 417 3.40 36.43 23.54
N LEU A 418 2.77 35.63 24.41
CA LEU A 418 2.08 36.15 25.60
C LEU A 418 3.04 36.60 26.70
N HIS A 419 4.20 35.94 26.82
CA HIS A 419 5.17 36.19 27.88
C HIS A 419 6.59 36.30 27.30
N PRO A 420 6.93 37.35 26.54
CA PRO A 420 8.21 37.45 25.83
C PRO A 420 9.43 37.44 26.76
N GLU A 421 9.27 38.00 27.96
CA GLU A 421 10.32 38.15 28.98
C GLU A 421 10.64 36.85 29.74
N LEU A 422 9.80 35.82 29.62
CA LEU A 422 9.98 34.56 30.34
C LEU A 422 11.07 33.71 29.68
N LYS A 423 11.97 33.14 30.48
CA LYS A 423 13.02 32.23 29.99
C LYS A 423 12.41 30.89 29.56
N ASP A 424 13.08 30.19 28.64
CA ASP A 424 12.56 28.91 28.13
C ASP A 424 12.46 27.83 29.23
N GLU A 425 13.39 27.83 30.18
CA GLU A 425 13.37 26.91 31.32
C GLU A 425 12.11 27.07 32.20
N ASP A 426 11.53 28.28 32.25
CA ASP A 426 10.33 28.59 33.03
C ASP A 426 9.02 28.33 32.25
N ARG A 427 9.10 27.93 30.97
CA ARG A 427 7.91 27.59 30.14
C ARG A 427 7.53 26.13 30.34
N VAL A 428 6.82 25.86 31.42
CA VAL A 428 6.47 24.48 31.82
C VAL A 428 5.34 23.90 30.96
N LEU A 429 5.49 22.64 30.57
CA LEU A 429 4.48 21.83 29.89
C LEU A 429 4.00 20.74 30.86
N ASP A 430 2.77 20.82 31.32
CA ASP A 430 2.17 19.84 32.21
C ASP A 430 1.62 18.65 31.40
N TYR A 431 2.01 17.44 31.78
CA TYR A 431 1.51 16.19 31.21
C TYR A 431 0.88 15.30 32.28
N VAL A 432 -0.34 14.85 32.01
CA VAL A 432 -1.01 13.79 32.75
C VAL A 432 -0.74 12.47 32.04
N VAL A 433 0.06 11.60 32.66
CA VAL A 433 0.49 10.33 32.10
C VAL A 433 -0.32 9.18 32.70
N THR A 434 -1.29 8.71 31.93
CA THR A 434 -2.18 7.61 32.32
C THR A 434 -1.96 6.33 31.51
N GLY A 435 -1.12 6.37 30.47
CA GLY A 435 -0.88 5.23 29.61
C GLY A 435 0.22 5.44 28.57
N SER A 436 0.25 4.52 27.60
CA SER A 436 1.27 4.45 26.57
C SER A 436 1.31 5.67 25.64
N TRP A 437 0.17 6.31 25.34
CA TRP A 437 0.13 7.44 24.41
C TRP A 437 0.50 8.75 25.10
N SER A 438 -0.06 9.03 26.27
CA SER A 438 0.32 10.19 27.09
C SER A 438 1.80 10.18 27.47
N LYS A 439 2.35 9.00 27.78
CA LYS A 439 3.79 8.83 27.99
C LYS A 439 4.62 9.25 26.75
N LYS A 440 4.25 8.77 25.57
CA LYS A 440 4.94 9.11 24.31
C LYS A 440 4.84 10.60 23.98
N ALA A 441 3.69 11.22 24.25
CA ALA A 441 3.51 12.65 24.06
C ALA A 441 4.44 13.46 24.98
N ALA A 442 4.57 13.06 26.25
CA ALA A 442 5.49 13.69 27.19
C ALA A 442 6.97 13.48 26.80
N GLU A 443 7.33 12.30 26.30
CA GLU A 443 8.68 12.00 25.78
C GLU A 443 9.04 12.89 24.57
N GLU A 444 8.09 13.08 23.64
CA GLU A 444 8.28 13.95 22.49
C GLU A 444 8.44 15.42 22.89
N ALA A 445 7.64 15.90 23.85
CA ALA A 445 7.77 17.25 24.38
C ALA A 445 9.16 17.51 24.98
N ARG A 446 9.70 16.56 25.75
CA ARG A 446 11.08 16.65 26.26
C ARG A 446 12.10 16.65 25.14
N ARG A 447 11.93 15.77 24.14
CA ARG A 447 12.84 15.66 23.00
C ARG A 447 12.92 16.95 22.20
N LEU A 448 11.83 17.70 22.11
CA LEU A 448 11.75 19.01 21.46
C LEU A 448 12.27 20.17 22.33
N GLY A 449 12.80 19.89 23.52
CA GLY A 449 13.39 20.90 24.41
C GLY A 449 12.41 21.58 25.36
N GLY A 450 11.18 21.05 25.52
CA GLY A 450 10.22 21.59 26.48
C GLY A 450 10.53 21.18 27.92
N THR A 451 10.32 22.11 28.87
CA THR A 451 10.36 21.83 30.31
C THR A 451 9.12 21.05 30.73
N VAL A 452 9.19 19.72 30.75
CA VAL A 452 8.03 18.85 31.06
C VAL A 452 7.89 18.61 32.56
N ASN A 453 6.75 19.01 33.11
CA ASN A 453 6.26 18.59 34.42
C ASN A 453 5.26 17.43 34.26
N ILE A 454 5.44 16.36 35.04
CA ILE A 454 4.49 15.25 35.08
C ILE A 454 3.51 15.54 36.20
N ALA A 455 2.42 16.23 35.84
CA ALA A 455 1.40 16.68 36.79
C ALA A 455 0.69 15.50 37.48
N ALA A 456 0.53 14.38 36.78
CA ALA A 456 0.09 13.11 37.36
C ALA A 456 0.69 11.93 36.58
N ASP A 457 0.95 10.83 37.28
CA ASP A 457 1.46 9.58 36.69
C ASP A 457 0.72 8.39 37.32
N SER A 458 -0.14 7.72 36.54
CA SER A 458 -1.03 6.69 37.09
C SER A 458 -0.32 5.45 37.60
N ARG A 459 0.94 5.24 37.21
CA ARG A 459 1.77 4.17 37.76
C ARG A 459 1.97 4.34 39.25
N LYS A 460 2.02 5.56 39.78
CA LYS A 460 2.17 5.81 41.23
C LYS A 460 1.00 5.27 42.05
N SER A 461 -0.16 5.12 41.43
CA SER A 461 -1.36 4.55 42.06
C SER A 461 -1.55 3.07 41.73
N SER A 462 -0.71 2.47 40.89
CA SER A 462 -0.75 1.04 40.54
C SER A 462 -0.10 0.18 41.63
N LYS A 463 -0.54 -1.09 41.75
CA LYS A 463 -0.03 -2.00 42.80
C LYS A 463 1.46 -2.29 42.65
N ASP A 464 1.97 -2.35 41.42
CA ASP A 464 3.35 -2.68 41.08
C ASP A 464 4.23 -1.45 40.81
N GLN A 465 3.66 -0.24 40.92
CA GLN A 465 4.30 1.04 40.61
C GLN A 465 4.81 1.16 39.17
N LYS A 466 4.28 0.34 38.25
CA LYS A 466 4.75 0.21 36.86
C LYS A 466 3.63 0.20 35.84
N SER A 467 2.47 -0.34 36.21
CA SER A 467 1.35 -0.57 35.30
C SER A 467 0.47 0.66 35.14
N PHE A 468 -0.08 0.84 33.93
CA PHE A 468 -1.07 1.86 33.62
C PHE A 468 -2.49 1.28 33.75
N ASP A 469 -2.85 0.87 34.97
CA ASP A 469 -4.08 0.12 35.26
C ASP A 469 -5.24 1.00 35.79
N ASN A 470 -5.04 2.32 35.88
CA ASN A 470 -6.00 3.23 36.52
C ASN A 470 -5.96 4.65 35.96
N ILE A 471 -7.03 5.40 36.23
CA ILE A 471 -7.04 6.87 36.23
C ILE A 471 -6.84 7.35 37.67
N PRO A 472 -5.85 8.22 37.94
CA PRO A 472 -5.62 8.75 39.29
C PRO A 472 -6.77 9.63 39.77
N THR A 473 -7.00 9.64 41.08
CA THR A 473 -7.90 10.56 41.77
C THR A 473 -7.33 11.98 41.80
N ALA A 474 -8.20 12.98 42.00
CA ALA A 474 -7.85 14.40 41.89
C ALA A 474 -6.68 14.84 42.78
N ASP A 475 -6.48 14.23 43.95
CA ASP A 475 -5.39 14.51 44.89
C ASP A 475 -4.00 14.12 44.35
N ALA A 476 -3.94 13.28 43.33
CA ALA A 476 -2.68 12.88 42.68
C ALA A 476 -2.15 13.90 41.65
N TYR A 477 -2.93 14.96 41.36
CA TYR A 477 -2.60 15.96 40.34
C TYR A 477 -1.94 17.18 40.95
N SER A 478 -0.81 17.60 40.35
CA SER A 478 -0.08 18.80 40.72
C SER A 478 0.24 19.60 39.46
N PHE A 479 -0.69 20.46 39.06
CA PHE A 479 -0.51 21.36 37.92
C PHE A 479 0.37 22.56 38.27
N SER A 480 1.15 23.01 37.30
CA SER A 480 1.92 24.25 37.40
C SER A 480 0.97 25.45 37.47
N LYS A 481 1.43 26.56 38.05
CA LYS A 481 0.61 27.78 38.21
C LYS A 481 0.23 28.43 36.88
N ASP A 482 1.17 28.46 35.93
CA ASP A 482 1.02 29.10 34.62
C ASP A 482 1.73 28.27 33.52
N PRO A 483 1.22 27.07 33.20
CA PRO A 483 1.83 26.21 32.21
C PRO A 483 1.54 26.72 30.79
N ALA A 484 2.46 26.47 29.85
CA ALA A 484 2.24 26.71 28.42
C ALA A 484 1.28 25.69 27.79
N LEU A 485 1.11 24.53 28.42
CA LEU A 485 0.33 23.38 27.95
C LEU A 485 -0.10 22.54 29.16
N ILE A 486 -1.35 22.08 29.17
CA ILE A 486 -1.81 20.98 30.04
C ILE A 486 -2.32 19.88 29.12
N TYR A 487 -1.60 18.76 29.03
CA TYR A 487 -1.92 17.66 28.13
C TYR A 487 -2.51 16.47 28.88
N TYR A 488 -3.59 15.90 28.34
CA TYR A 488 -4.09 14.58 28.72
C TYR A 488 -4.51 13.74 27.51
N CYS A 489 -4.44 12.42 27.66
CA CYS A 489 -5.02 11.47 26.71
C CYS A 489 -6.36 10.99 27.26
N ALA A 490 -7.46 11.28 26.57
CA ALA A 490 -8.80 10.97 27.08
C ALA A 490 -9.02 9.46 27.23
N ASN A 491 -8.44 8.66 26.33
CA ASN A 491 -8.62 7.21 26.29
C ASN A 491 -7.35 6.48 25.81
N GLU A 492 -6.74 5.68 26.68
CA GLU A 492 -5.49 4.97 26.43
C GLU A 492 -5.74 3.59 25.81
N THR A 493 -5.65 3.47 24.49
CA THR A 493 -6.04 2.23 23.78
C THR A 493 -5.16 1.00 24.02
N VAL A 494 -3.92 1.20 24.48
CA VAL A 494 -3.00 0.07 24.75
C VAL A 494 -3.31 -0.52 26.11
N ASP A 495 -3.52 0.35 27.08
CA ASP A 495 -3.63 0.00 28.50
C ASP A 495 -5.09 -0.20 28.92
N GLY A 496 -6.05 0.31 28.14
CA GLY A 496 -7.48 0.06 28.34
C GLY A 496 -8.13 0.97 29.38
N VAL A 497 -7.52 2.12 29.69
CA VAL A 497 -8.04 3.10 30.66
C VAL A 497 -8.62 4.33 29.99
N GLU A 498 -9.68 4.90 30.56
CA GLU A 498 -10.39 6.06 30.02
C GLU A 498 -10.81 7.00 31.15
N PHE A 499 -10.67 8.31 30.93
CA PHE A 499 -11.24 9.30 31.84
C PHE A 499 -12.76 9.21 31.81
N SER A 500 -13.39 9.12 32.98
CA SER A 500 -14.83 9.08 33.08
C SER A 500 -15.47 10.38 32.56
N HIS A 501 -16.58 10.23 31.85
CA HIS A 501 -17.39 11.33 31.33
C HIS A 501 -18.40 11.84 32.36
N ASP A 502 -18.61 11.09 33.45
CA ASP A 502 -19.37 11.53 34.61
C ASP A 502 -18.47 12.39 35.51
N GLY A 503 -18.76 13.69 35.59
CA GLY A 503 -18.00 14.64 36.39
C GLY A 503 -18.04 14.40 37.91
N THR A 504 -18.89 13.50 38.40
CA THR A 504 -18.90 13.06 39.80
C THR A 504 -17.98 11.87 40.07
N SER A 505 -17.51 11.20 39.00
CA SER A 505 -16.62 10.05 39.11
C SER A 505 -15.23 10.46 39.59
N PRO A 506 -14.59 9.69 40.49
CA PRO A 506 -13.20 9.90 40.88
C PRO A 506 -12.21 9.69 39.73
N ALA A 507 -12.63 9.01 38.66
CA ALA A 507 -11.85 8.79 37.44
C ALA A 507 -12.12 9.86 36.36
N SER A 508 -12.88 10.91 36.67
CA SER A 508 -13.07 12.05 35.76
C SER A 508 -11.83 12.94 35.73
N PHE A 509 -11.59 13.62 34.61
CA PHE A 509 -10.51 14.59 34.55
C PHE A 509 -10.79 15.73 35.55
N PRO A 510 -9.84 16.13 36.42
CA PRO A 510 -10.10 17.03 37.53
C PRO A 510 -10.16 18.50 37.06
N PHE A 511 -11.16 18.84 36.25
CA PHE A 511 -11.30 20.19 35.66
C PHE A 511 -11.41 21.31 36.70
N HIS A 512 -11.77 20.99 37.95
CA HIS A 512 -11.88 21.94 39.05
C HIS A 512 -10.53 22.40 39.60
N LEU A 513 -9.44 21.65 39.33
CA LEU A 513 -8.07 22.01 39.69
C LEU A 513 -7.41 22.94 38.67
N LEU A 514 -8.02 23.13 37.50
CA LEU A 514 -7.50 24.03 36.47
C LEU A 514 -7.67 25.49 36.90
N PRO A 515 -6.77 26.40 36.46
CA PRO A 515 -6.87 27.82 36.77
C PRO A 515 -8.24 28.41 36.40
N LYS A 516 -8.86 29.14 37.34
CA LYS A 516 -10.14 29.84 37.13
C LYS A 516 -9.88 31.21 36.48
N ASN A 517 -10.77 31.65 35.59
CA ASN A 517 -10.74 32.96 34.91
C ASN A 517 -9.55 33.21 33.96
N ALA A 518 -8.93 32.15 33.42
CA ALA A 518 -7.86 32.25 32.42
C ALA A 518 -8.20 31.43 31.16
N LEU A 519 -7.59 31.78 30.03
CA LEU A 519 -7.63 30.95 28.82
C LEU A 519 -6.77 29.70 29.04
N ILE A 520 -7.42 28.61 29.47
CA ILE A 520 -6.74 27.38 29.86
C ILE A 520 -6.04 26.75 28.64
N PRO A 521 -4.73 26.41 28.71
CA PRO A 521 -4.00 25.76 27.63
C PRO A 521 -4.22 24.24 27.64
N LEU A 522 -5.48 23.81 27.83
CA LEU A 522 -5.85 22.41 27.95
C LEU A 522 -5.86 21.73 26.59
N VAL A 523 -5.17 20.60 26.49
CA VAL A 523 -5.08 19.79 25.27
C VAL A 523 -5.50 18.36 25.55
N GLY A 524 -6.46 17.89 24.74
CA GLY A 524 -6.97 16.52 24.81
C GLY A 524 -6.66 15.72 23.55
N ASP A 525 -5.98 14.58 23.70
CA ASP A 525 -5.95 13.53 22.67
C ASP A 525 -7.21 12.68 22.79
N HIS A 526 -8.12 12.85 21.84
CA HIS A 526 -9.38 12.11 21.77
C HIS A 526 -9.35 11.03 20.69
N SER A 527 -8.19 10.69 20.12
CA SER A 527 -8.11 9.84 18.91
C SER A 527 -8.98 8.58 18.96
N SER A 528 -9.09 7.92 20.11
CA SER A 528 -9.81 6.65 20.30
C SER A 528 -11.20 6.77 20.92
N SER A 529 -11.62 7.94 21.34
CA SER A 529 -12.95 8.22 21.90
C SER A 529 -13.68 9.34 21.16
N PHE A 530 -13.05 9.92 20.13
CA PHE A 530 -13.62 11.02 19.36
C PHE A 530 -14.94 10.60 18.73
N MET A 531 -15.98 11.42 18.92
CA MET A 531 -17.35 11.17 18.45
C MET A 531 -18.02 9.92 19.03
N SER A 532 -17.54 9.33 20.12
CA SER A 532 -18.32 8.29 20.81
C SER A 532 -19.44 8.88 21.69
N ARG A 533 -19.29 10.15 22.09
CA ARG A 533 -20.17 10.92 22.98
C ARG A 533 -19.73 12.40 23.02
N PRO A 534 -20.48 13.31 23.65
CA PRO A 534 -20.06 14.69 23.84
C PRO A 534 -18.75 14.81 24.61
N ILE A 535 -17.90 15.78 24.25
CA ILE A 535 -16.63 16.04 24.95
C ILE A 535 -16.89 16.97 26.15
N PRO A 536 -16.59 16.54 27.39
CA PRO A 536 -16.79 17.39 28.57
C PRO A 536 -16.01 18.71 28.46
N ARG A 537 -16.71 19.84 28.66
CA ARG A 537 -16.13 21.19 28.64
C ARG A 537 -15.30 21.47 27.38
N LEU A 538 -15.81 21.08 26.19
CA LEU A 538 -15.13 21.30 24.90
C LEU A 538 -14.66 22.75 24.73
N SER A 539 -15.49 23.73 25.10
CA SER A 539 -15.17 25.17 25.00
C SER A 539 -13.91 25.61 25.76
N ASP A 540 -13.50 24.85 26.78
CA ASP A 540 -12.37 25.20 27.63
C ASP A 540 -11.05 24.64 27.10
N HIS A 541 -11.11 23.72 26.14
CA HIS A 541 -9.93 23.17 25.51
C HIS A 541 -9.27 24.22 24.62
N ALA A 542 -7.95 24.33 24.70
CA ALA A 542 -7.18 25.05 23.70
C ALA A 542 -7.11 24.25 22.39
N ILE A 543 -6.86 22.93 22.52
CA ILE A 543 -6.77 22.02 21.37
C ILE A 543 -7.41 20.69 21.73
N ILE A 544 -8.25 20.17 20.84
CA ILE A 544 -8.62 18.76 20.79
C ILE A 544 -8.09 18.21 19.47
N TYR A 545 -7.49 17.03 19.49
CA TYR A 545 -7.16 16.35 18.24
C TYR A 545 -7.54 14.87 18.26
N ALA A 546 -7.77 14.33 17.08
CA ALA A 546 -8.08 12.92 16.89
C ALA A 546 -7.53 12.42 15.55
N GLY A 547 -6.70 11.37 15.60
CA GLY A 547 -6.40 10.57 14.42
C GLY A 547 -7.63 9.76 14.00
N ALA A 548 -8.04 9.86 12.74
CA ALA A 548 -9.32 9.33 12.28
C ALA A 548 -9.44 7.80 12.35
N GLN A 549 -8.31 7.07 12.25
CA GLN A 549 -8.23 5.62 12.06
C GLN A 549 -8.80 4.73 13.16
N LYS A 550 -9.29 5.32 14.26
CA LYS A 550 -9.82 4.57 15.39
C LYS A 550 -11.34 4.60 15.43
N ASN A 551 -11.97 5.78 15.39
CA ASN A 551 -13.42 5.85 15.61
C ASN A 551 -14.22 6.45 14.45
N ILE A 552 -13.61 7.22 13.54
CA ILE A 552 -14.35 8.06 12.58
C ILE A 552 -13.92 7.92 11.12
N GLY A 553 -12.96 7.06 10.80
CA GLY A 553 -12.45 6.97 9.43
C GLY A 553 -11.23 6.08 9.24
N PRO A 554 -10.63 6.10 8.05
CA PRO A 554 -9.38 5.41 7.76
C PRO A 554 -8.16 6.21 8.22
N ALA A 555 -6.98 5.58 8.20
CA ALA A 555 -5.72 6.27 8.43
C ALA A 555 -5.43 7.34 7.39
N GLY A 556 -4.59 8.31 7.78
CA GLY A 556 -4.13 9.41 6.92
C GLY A 556 -4.69 10.77 7.32
N LEU A 557 -5.85 10.83 7.99
CA LEU A 557 -6.47 12.07 8.46
C LEU A 557 -6.31 12.25 9.97
N THR A 558 -6.01 13.48 10.38
CA THR A 558 -6.13 13.99 11.75
C THR A 558 -7.07 15.19 11.75
N VAL A 559 -8.05 15.18 12.64
CA VAL A 559 -8.95 16.32 12.91
C VAL A 559 -8.41 17.09 14.11
N LEU A 560 -8.38 18.42 14.01
CA LEU A 560 -8.04 19.35 15.10
C LEU A 560 -9.24 20.27 15.36
N ILE A 561 -9.53 20.52 16.63
CA ILE A 561 -10.44 21.59 17.07
C ILE A 561 -9.57 22.53 17.90
N VAL A 562 -9.25 23.71 17.35
CA VAL A 562 -8.27 24.64 17.92
C VAL A 562 -8.97 25.94 18.28
N ARG A 563 -8.83 26.38 19.53
CA ARG A 563 -9.35 27.67 19.97
C ARG A 563 -8.62 28.80 19.24
N ASN A 564 -9.36 29.80 18.78
CA ASN A 564 -8.84 30.80 17.86
C ASN A 564 -7.66 31.61 18.44
N ASP A 565 -7.60 31.80 19.76
CA ASP A 565 -6.47 32.46 20.44
C ASP A 565 -5.16 31.64 20.41
N CYS A 566 -5.24 30.35 20.05
CA CYS A 566 -4.10 29.46 19.92
C CYS A 566 -3.55 29.39 18.49
N ILE A 567 -4.21 30.07 17.54
CA ILE A 567 -3.80 30.16 16.14
C ILE A 567 -2.96 31.43 15.95
N VAL A 568 -1.66 31.32 16.25
CA VAL A 568 -0.75 32.48 16.36
C VAL A 568 0.27 32.55 15.22
N ASP A 569 0.89 33.72 15.03
CA ASP A 569 2.04 33.90 14.15
C ASP A 569 3.29 33.25 14.77
N VAL A 570 3.56 32.02 14.35
CA VAL A 570 4.71 31.23 14.81
C VAL A 570 6.05 31.82 14.38
N ASP A 571 6.12 32.60 13.31
CA ASP A 571 7.34 33.26 12.85
C ASP A 571 7.64 34.51 13.67
N ALA A 572 6.59 35.23 14.11
CA ALA A 572 6.73 36.29 15.11
C ALA A 572 7.26 35.74 16.43
N ALA A 573 6.76 34.59 16.88
CA ALA A 573 7.28 33.93 18.07
C ALA A 573 8.76 33.52 17.90
N ALA A 574 9.14 33.00 16.71
CA ALA A 574 10.51 32.62 16.42
C ALA A 574 11.48 33.83 16.45
N ARG A 575 11.05 35.00 15.98
CA ARG A 575 11.82 36.26 16.13
C ARG A 575 12.05 36.68 17.58
N LEU A 576 11.19 36.21 18.50
CA LEU A 576 11.33 36.40 19.95
C LEU A 576 12.06 35.23 20.64
N GLY A 577 12.67 34.32 19.87
CA GLY A 577 13.46 33.20 20.39
C GLY A 577 12.67 31.90 20.62
N ALA A 578 11.42 31.79 20.16
CA ALA A 578 10.76 30.47 20.12
C ALA A 578 11.41 29.54 19.08
N ILE A 579 11.21 28.24 19.26
CA ILE A 579 11.61 27.23 18.27
C ILE A 579 10.82 27.48 16.97
N PRO A 580 11.49 27.61 15.80
CA PRO A 580 10.79 27.74 14.52
C PRO A 580 9.88 26.55 14.24
N VAL A 581 8.63 26.83 13.91
CA VAL A 581 7.62 25.79 13.63
C VAL A 581 7.65 25.47 12.14
N PRO A 582 7.88 24.20 11.73
CA PRO A 582 7.78 23.82 10.33
C PRO A 582 6.41 24.19 9.77
N ILE A 583 6.38 24.76 8.57
CA ILE A 583 5.16 25.40 8.02
C ILE A 583 3.95 24.46 7.94
N CYS A 584 4.16 23.16 7.68
CA CYS A 584 3.11 22.14 7.65
C CYS A 584 2.59 21.72 9.04
N LEU A 585 3.28 22.12 10.11
CA LEU A 585 2.85 21.92 11.51
C LEU A 585 2.26 23.19 12.13
N SER A 586 2.32 24.33 11.44
CA SER A 586 1.73 25.59 11.89
C SER A 586 0.21 25.54 11.79
N TYR A 587 -0.48 25.71 12.92
CA TYR A 587 -1.95 25.78 12.94
C TYR A 587 -2.47 27.03 12.25
N LYS A 588 -1.72 28.14 12.30
CA LYS A 588 -2.04 29.34 11.54
C LYS A 588 -2.02 29.08 10.04
N THR A 589 -1.00 28.39 9.53
CA THR A 589 -0.94 28.05 8.10
C THR A 589 -2.13 27.19 7.69
N LEU A 590 -2.48 26.19 8.49
CA LEU A 590 -3.66 25.36 8.25
C LEU A 590 -4.95 26.20 8.24
N ALA A 591 -5.14 27.08 9.23
CA ALA A 591 -6.32 27.93 9.34
C ALA A 591 -6.43 28.92 8.18
N ASP A 592 -5.36 29.66 7.86
CA ASP A 592 -5.34 30.68 6.80
C ASP A 592 -5.65 30.07 5.41
N HIS A 593 -5.39 28.78 5.22
CA HIS A 593 -5.63 28.07 3.97
C HIS A 593 -6.80 27.09 4.03
N ASN A 594 -7.66 27.16 5.06
CA ASN A 594 -8.80 26.25 5.25
C ASN A 594 -8.41 24.77 5.16
N SER A 595 -7.25 24.39 5.73
CA SER A 595 -6.65 23.06 5.67
C SER A 595 -6.20 22.60 4.28
N LEU A 596 -6.11 23.51 3.30
CA LEU A 596 -5.74 23.25 1.90
C LEU A 596 -4.42 23.95 1.50
N TYR A 597 -3.49 24.09 2.46
CA TYR A 597 -2.15 24.64 2.19
C TYR A 597 -1.39 23.75 1.19
N ASN A 598 -1.30 22.45 1.49
CA ASN A 598 -0.81 21.42 0.57
C ASN A 598 -1.93 20.41 0.25
N THR A 599 -1.61 19.36 -0.52
CA THR A 599 -2.58 18.31 -0.85
C THR A 599 -3.00 17.53 0.41
N PRO A 600 -4.27 17.60 0.84
CA PRO A 600 -4.77 16.87 2.01
C PRO A 600 -5.02 15.39 1.68
N PRO A 601 -5.31 14.53 2.67
CA PRO A 601 -5.64 13.12 2.44
C PRO A 601 -7.10 13.00 1.96
N VAL A 602 -7.34 13.38 0.69
CA VAL A 602 -8.67 13.54 0.06
C VAL A 602 -9.59 12.33 0.29
N LEU A 603 -9.09 11.10 0.08
CA LEU A 603 -9.88 9.89 0.30
C LEU A 603 -10.24 9.70 1.78
N SER A 604 -9.31 9.95 2.71
CA SER A 604 -9.59 9.80 4.14
C SER A 604 -10.61 10.82 4.64
N ILE A 605 -10.55 12.06 4.14
CA ILE A 605 -11.57 13.09 4.38
C ILE A 605 -12.92 12.64 3.83
N TYR A 606 -12.95 12.10 2.61
CA TYR A 606 -14.18 11.60 2.01
C TYR A 606 -14.84 10.52 2.87
N VAL A 607 -14.10 9.46 3.22
CA VAL A 607 -14.65 8.39 4.06
C VAL A 607 -15.11 8.91 5.42
N THR A 608 -14.33 9.78 6.07
CA THR A 608 -14.73 10.39 7.36
C THR A 608 -16.01 11.22 7.21
N GLY A 609 -16.17 11.99 6.14
CA GLY A 609 -17.42 12.72 5.88
C GLY A 609 -18.64 11.82 5.82
N LEU A 610 -18.56 10.71 5.08
CA LEU A 610 -19.64 9.71 4.99
C LEU A 610 -19.92 9.03 6.33
N VAL A 611 -18.89 8.76 7.14
CA VAL A 611 -19.09 8.25 8.51
C VAL A 611 -19.86 9.27 9.34
N LEU A 612 -19.51 10.55 9.31
CA LEU A 612 -20.20 11.59 10.09
C LEU A 612 -21.66 11.78 9.63
N GLU A 613 -21.92 11.71 8.32
CA GLU A 613 -23.29 11.73 7.78
C GLU A 613 -24.10 10.52 8.27
N HIS A 614 -23.51 9.33 8.22
CA HIS A 614 -24.13 8.12 8.76
C HIS A 614 -24.43 8.26 10.25
N MET A 615 -23.53 8.88 11.01
CA MET A 615 -23.75 9.14 12.43
C MET A 615 -24.93 10.07 12.67
N LEU A 616 -25.06 11.14 11.89
CA LEU A 616 -26.18 12.06 11.96
C LEU A 616 -27.52 11.37 11.65
N GLN A 617 -27.54 10.44 10.69
CA GLN A 617 -28.73 9.66 10.33
C GLN A 617 -29.21 8.73 11.46
N LEU A 618 -28.29 8.24 12.29
CA LEU A 618 -28.61 7.33 13.40
C LEU A 618 -28.99 8.05 14.70
N GLY A 619 -29.03 9.39 14.70
CA GLY A 619 -29.38 10.19 15.89
C GLY A 619 -28.20 10.90 16.56
N GLY A 620 -27.02 10.93 15.91
CA GLY A 620 -25.87 11.68 16.40
C GLY A 620 -25.24 11.09 17.66
N LEU A 621 -24.64 11.94 18.50
CA LEU A 621 -23.85 11.49 19.64
C LEU A 621 -24.69 10.83 20.74
N ASP A 622 -25.97 11.18 20.89
CA ASP A 622 -26.83 10.56 21.90
C ASP A 622 -27.03 9.06 21.63
N TYR A 623 -27.25 8.70 20.36
CA TYR A 623 -27.33 7.31 19.93
C TYR A 623 -26.03 6.55 20.21
N TYR A 624 -24.87 7.15 19.88
CA TYR A 624 -23.58 6.47 20.07
C TYR A 624 -23.13 6.40 21.52
N ALA A 625 -23.51 7.37 22.35
CA ALA A 625 -23.27 7.31 23.79
C ALA A 625 -24.00 6.12 24.41
N ASP A 626 -25.30 5.98 24.13
CA ASP A 626 -26.10 4.83 24.58
C ASP A 626 -25.57 3.49 24.04
N LEU A 627 -25.27 3.43 22.73
CA LEU A 627 -24.72 2.22 22.10
C LEU A 627 -23.38 1.81 22.74
N THR A 628 -22.50 2.77 22.99
CA THR A 628 -21.22 2.54 23.67
C THR A 628 -21.43 2.03 25.09
N ASP A 629 -22.33 2.64 25.85
CA ASP A 629 -22.60 2.24 27.23
C ASP A 629 -23.16 0.81 27.29
N ARG A 630 -24.09 0.45 26.41
CA ARG A 630 -24.62 -0.91 26.33
C ARG A 630 -23.57 -1.95 25.95
N LYS A 631 -22.77 -1.71 24.91
CA LYS A 631 -21.70 -2.62 24.47
C LYS A 631 -20.65 -2.84 25.57
N SER A 632 -20.12 -1.74 26.13
CA SER A 632 -19.05 -1.81 27.12
C SER A 632 -19.53 -2.47 28.41
N LYS A 633 -20.73 -2.14 28.90
CA LYS A 633 -21.33 -2.77 30.07
C LYS A 633 -21.42 -4.29 29.91
N LYS A 634 -22.03 -4.77 28.82
CA LYS A 634 -22.17 -6.21 28.58
C LYS A 634 -20.82 -6.93 28.55
N LEU A 635 -19.80 -6.32 27.94
CA LEU A 635 -18.44 -6.89 27.90
C LEU A 635 -17.79 -6.95 29.28
N TYR A 636 -17.90 -5.88 30.08
CA TYR A 636 -17.37 -5.87 31.43
C TYR A 636 -18.11 -6.84 32.36
N ASP A 637 -19.42 -7.02 32.20
CA ASP A 637 -20.21 -7.99 32.96
C ASP A 637 -19.72 -9.43 32.70
N VAL A 638 -19.44 -9.78 31.44
CA VAL A 638 -18.92 -11.10 31.05
C VAL A 638 -17.46 -11.29 31.46
N LEU A 639 -16.67 -10.22 31.42
CA LEU A 639 -15.30 -10.24 31.93
C LEU A 639 -15.30 -10.55 33.43
N LYS A 640 -16.17 -9.88 34.20
CA LYS A 640 -16.32 -10.10 35.64
C LYS A 640 -16.78 -11.52 35.98
N ASP A 641 -17.74 -12.07 35.22
CA ASP A 641 -18.15 -13.48 35.36
C ASP A 641 -16.95 -14.42 35.12
N GLY A 642 -16.20 -14.23 34.03
CA GLY A 642 -15.02 -15.04 33.75
C GLY A 642 -13.86 -14.86 34.74
N GLU A 643 -13.76 -13.72 35.42
CA GLU A 643 -12.84 -13.52 36.55
C GLU A 643 -13.24 -14.39 37.75
N THR A 644 -14.54 -14.47 38.08
CA THR A 644 -15.00 -15.34 39.17
C THR A 644 -14.76 -16.82 38.91
N LYS A 645 -14.73 -17.22 37.63
CA LYS A 645 -14.42 -18.58 37.16
C LYS A 645 -12.92 -18.86 37.02
N GLY A 646 -12.06 -17.88 37.29
CA GLY A 646 -10.61 -18.01 37.18
C GLY A 646 -10.07 -18.12 35.75
N VAL A 647 -10.84 -17.71 34.73
CA VAL A 647 -10.47 -17.83 33.32
C VAL A 647 -9.96 -16.52 32.74
N PHE A 648 -10.58 -15.40 33.11
CA PHE A 648 -10.18 -14.07 32.66
C PHE A 648 -9.56 -13.27 33.81
N LYS A 649 -8.83 -12.21 33.46
CA LYS A 649 -8.32 -11.22 34.42
C LYS A 649 -8.27 -9.85 33.78
N SER A 650 -9.04 -8.90 34.30
CA SER A 650 -8.99 -7.50 33.87
C SER A 650 -7.59 -6.93 34.09
N LYS A 651 -7.10 -6.12 33.14
CA LYS A 651 -5.87 -5.35 33.31
C LYS A 651 -6.08 -3.97 33.94
N VAL A 652 -7.34 -3.59 34.16
CA VAL A 652 -7.72 -2.27 34.61
C VAL A 652 -8.54 -2.35 35.90
N LYS A 653 -8.31 -1.38 36.78
CA LYS A 653 -9.07 -1.24 38.02
C LYS A 653 -10.49 -0.81 37.73
N GLU A 654 -11.41 -1.27 38.57
CA GLU A 654 -12.82 -0.89 38.51
C GLU A 654 -12.98 0.64 38.53
N GLY A 655 -13.86 1.16 37.68
CA GLY A 655 -14.09 2.59 37.50
C GLY A 655 -13.09 3.32 36.58
N SER A 656 -11.97 2.70 36.19
CA SER A 656 -10.99 3.28 35.24
C SER A 656 -11.05 2.68 33.83
N GLY A 657 -11.89 1.67 33.62
CA GLY A 657 -11.93 0.90 32.38
C GLY A 657 -12.48 1.70 31.19
N SER A 658 -11.82 1.54 30.04
CA SER A 658 -12.23 2.12 28.76
C SER A 658 -13.50 1.49 28.23
N GLN A 659 -14.43 2.32 27.78
CA GLN A 659 -15.62 1.85 27.09
C GLN A 659 -15.37 1.55 25.61
N MET A 660 -14.20 1.95 25.09
CA MET A 660 -13.78 1.72 23.71
C MET A 660 -12.86 0.52 23.55
N ASN A 661 -11.96 0.28 24.51
CA ASN A 661 -10.87 -0.69 24.41
C ASN A 661 -10.76 -1.53 25.69
N ILE A 662 -11.39 -2.71 25.68
CA ILE A 662 -11.42 -3.61 26.83
C ILE A 662 -10.17 -4.49 26.76
N VAL A 663 -9.33 -4.46 27.80
CA VAL A 663 -8.05 -5.19 27.86
C VAL A 663 -8.04 -6.14 29.06
N PHE A 664 -7.71 -7.40 28.81
CA PHE A 664 -7.70 -8.45 29.82
C PHE A 664 -6.71 -9.57 29.46
N ASP A 665 -6.35 -10.39 30.44
CA ASP A 665 -5.59 -11.63 30.25
C ASP A 665 -6.52 -12.85 30.27
N ILE A 666 -6.04 -13.91 29.63
CA ILE A 666 -6.57 -15.27 29.77
C ILE A 666 -5.64 -16.03 30.70
N LEU A 667 -6.17 -16.56 31.79
CA LEU A 667 -5.42 -17.34 32.78
C LEU A 667 -5.29 -18.79 32.32
N GLY A 668 -4.18 -19.45 32.65
CA GLY A 668 -3.91 -20.84 32.28
C GLY A 668 -2.94 -21.03 31.10
N GLU A 669 -2.18 -22.12 31.14
CA GLU A 669 -1.13 -22.40 30.16
C GLU A 669 -1.71 -22.68 28.76
N GLY A 670 -1.23 -21.95 27.76
CA GLY A 670 -1.67 -22.08 26.37
C GLY A 670 -3.10 -21.58 26.07
N LEU A 671 -3.87 -21.14 27.08
CA LEU A 671 -5.26 -20.73 26.89
C LEU A 671 -5.41 -19.42 26.12
N LEU A 672 -4.48 -18.48 26.26
CA LEU A 672 -4.47 -17.28 25.41
C LEU A 672 -4.39 -17.63 23.91
N ALA A 673 -3.52 -18.56 23.53
CA ALA A 673 -3.37 -18.97 22.13
C ALA A 673 -4.65 -19.64 21.60
N LYS A 674 -5.28 -20.49 22.43
CA LYS A 674 -6.57 -21.12 22.10
C LYS A 674 -7.69 -20.10 21.98
N PHE A 675 -7.75 -19.09 22.85
CA PHE A 675 -8.74 -18.02 22.80
C PHE A 675 -8.63 -17.22 21.49
N ILE A 676 -7.41 -16.84 21.11
CA ILE A 676 -7.19 -16.09 19.86
C ILE A 676 -7.57 -16.95 18.65
N ALA A 677 -7.15 -18.22 18.60
CA ALA A 677 -7.47 -19.12 17.50
C ALA A 677 -8.99 -19.38 17.39
N GLY A 678 -9.67 -19.63 18.50
CA GLY A 678 -11.11 -19.89 18.51
C GLY A 678 -11.95 -18.67 18.12
N ALA A 679 -11.48 -17.46 18.44
CA ALA A 679 -12.09 -16.23 17.93
C ALA A 679 -11.89 -16.10 16.41
N GLU A 680 -10.69 -16.39 15.91
CA GLU A 680 -10.39 -16.31 14.48
C GLU A 680 -11.19 -17.31 13.64
N GLU A 681 -11.44 -18.52 14.16
CA GLU A 681 -12.31 -19.54 13.55
C GLU A 681 -13.76 -19.06 13.43
N ARG A 682 -14.20 -18.20 14.36
CA ARG A 682 -15.53 -17.57 14.37
C ARG A 682 -15.58 -16.27 13.56
N GLY A 683 -14.55 -15.98 12.76
CA GLY A 683 -14.50 -14.78 11.93
C GLY A 683 -14.27 -13.49 12.72
N MET A 684 -13.80 -13.55 13.97
CA MET A 684 -13.43 -12.37 14.75
C MET A 684 -11.94 -12.09 14.60
N LYS A 685 -11.58 -10.89 14.16
CA LYS A 685 -10.19 -10.47 13.89
C LYS A 685 -9.80 -9.29 14.77
N GLY A 686 -8.50 -9.14 15.01
CA GLY A 686 -7.93 -7.97 15.69
C GLY A 686 -7.97 -7.99 17.21
N ILE A 687 -8.32 -9.12 17.84
CA ILE A 687 -8.49 -9.22 19.31
C ILE A 687 -7.19 -9.45 20.09
N LYS A 688 -6.06 -9.71 19.42
CA LYS A 688 -4.76 -9.91 20.09
C LYS A 688 -4.31 -8.59 20.74
N GLY A 689 -3.95 -8.66 22.02
CA GLY A 689 -3.45 -7.52 22.78
C GLY A 689 -2.19 -6.91 22.17
N HIS A 690 -1.95 -5.65 22.48
CA HIS A 690 -0.77 -4.95 21.98
C HIS A 690 0.51 -5.60 22.53
N ARG A 691 1.56 -5.68 21.70
CA ARG A 691 2.82 -6.39 22.01
C ARG A 691 3.48 -6.01 23.34
N SER A 692 3.29 -4.78 23.81
CA SER A 692 3.89 -4.28 25.05
C SER A 692 3.16 -4.72 26.32
N VAL A 693 1.88 -5.10 26.20
CA VAL A 693 1.04 -5.49 27.35
C VAL A 693 0.60 -6.95 27.28
N GLY A 694 0.63 -7.58 26.09
CA GLY A 694 0.17 -8.96 25.89
C GLY A 694 -1.34 -9.12 26.12
N GLY A 695 -1.79 -10.37 26.28
CA GLY A 695 -3.20 -10.69 26.54
C GLY A 695 -4.13 -10.41 25.35
N VAL A 696 -5.36 -10.03 25.66
CA VAL A 696 -6.46 -9.75 24.73
C VAL A 696 -6.80 -8.27 24.80
N ARG A 697 -7.13 -7.68 23.64
CA ARG A 697 -7.74 -6.36 23.55
C ARG A 697 -8.87 -6.39 22.55
N VAL A 698 -10.04 -5.98 23.01
CA VAL A 698 -11.24 -5.86 22.18
C VAL A 698 -11.58 -4.39 22.02
N SER A 699 -11.49 -3.88 20.80
CA SER A 699 -11.87 -2.50 20.49
C SER A 699 -13.29 -2.47 19.91
N VAL A 700 -14.23 -1.88 20.64
CA VAL A 700 -15.66 -1.79 20.29
C VAL A 700 -16.09 -0.38 19.89
N TYR A 701 -15.30 0.22 18.99
CA TYR A 701 -15.55 1.54 18.41
C TYR A 701 -16.96 1.67 17.79
N ASN A 702 -17.36 2.89 17.41
CA ASN A 702 -18.70 3.23 16.93
C ASN A 702 -19.20 2.31 15.79
N ALA A 703 -18.32 1.89 14.90
CA ALA A 703 -18.66 1.04 13.76
C ALA A 703 -18.88 -0.44 14.12
N VAL A 704 -18.44 -0.89 15.29
CA VAL A 704 -18.72 -2.24 15.80
C VAL A 704 -20.13 -2.23 16.38
N THR A 705 -20.99 -3.06 15.81
CA THR A 705 -22.41 -3.17 16.19
C THR A 705 -22.58 -3.90 17.52
N GLU A 706 -23.76 -3.78 18.11
CA GLU A 706 -24.10 -4.54 19.30
C GLU A 706 -24.17 -6.05 19.02
N ASP A 707 -24.74 -6.47 17.89
CA ASP A 707 -24.81 -7.88 17.49
C ASP A 707 -23.43 -8.52 17.34
N GLU A 708 -22.47 -7.79 16.75
CA GLU A 708 -21.06 -8.22 16.67
C GLU A 708 -20.44 -8.34 18.06
N THR A 709 -20.79 -7.43 18.98
CA THR A 709 -20.33 -7.48 20.37
C THR A 709 -20.95 -8.66 21.12
N ASP A 710 -22.23 -8.95 20.90
CA ASP A 710 -22.94 -10.08 21.50
C ASP A 710 -22.39 -11.44 21.02
N GLN A 711 -21.94 -11.53 19.77
CA GLN A 711 -21.23 -12.73 19.26
C GLN A 711 -19.90 -12.98 19.99
N LEU A 712 -19.13 -11.93 20.26
CA LEU A 712 -17.92 -12.05 21.07
C LEU A 712 -18.23 -12.45 22.50
N ILE A 713 -19.27 -11.86 23.10
CA ILE A 713 -19.74 -12.22 24.45
C ILE A 713 -20.13 -13.69 24.53
N ALA A 714 -20.89 -14.19 23.55
CA ALA A 714 -21.28 -15.60 23.49
C ALA A 714 -20.04 -16.51 23.44
N TYR A 715 -19.03 -16.13 22.66
CA TYR A 715 -17.76 -16.84 22.63
C TYR A 715 -17.00 -16.78 23.96
N MET A 716 -16.94 -15.61 24.61
CA MET A 716 -16.29 -15.45 25.91
C MET A 716 -16.95 -16.33 26.98
N LYS A 717 -18.29 -16.38 27.03
CA LYS A 717 -19.04 -17.27 27.94
C LYS A 717 -18.73 -18.74 27.68
N GLN A 718 -18.80 -19.17 26.42
CA GLN A 718 -18.47 -20.53 26.01
C GLN A 718 -17.04 -20.91 26.41
N PHE A 719 -16.08 -20.00 26.20
CA PHE A 719 -14.68 -20.25 26.54
C PHE A 719 -14.47 -20.34 28.05
N ALA A 720 -15.14 -19.50 28.83
CA ALA A 720 -15.09 -19.54 30.29
C ALA A 720 -15.67 -20.84 30.85
N GLU A 721 -16.82 -21.30 30.34
CA GLU A 721 -17.44 -22.57 30.74
C GLU A 721 -16.57 -23.80 30.44
N GLN A 722 -15.81 -23.78 29.33
CA GLN A 722 -14.95 -24.90 28.93
C GLN A 722 -13.64 -24.99 29.70
N HIS A 723 -13.25 -23.90 30.38
CA HIS A 723 -11.93 -23.74 30.99
C HIS A 723 -11.99 -23.23 32.42
N GLU A 724 -13.17 -23.27 33.05
CA GLU A 724 -13.37 -22.97 34.46
C GLU A 724 -12.45 -23.86 35.31
N ALA A 725 -11.74 -23.24 36.26
CA ALA A 725 -10.90 -23.99 37.17
C ALA A 725 -11.79 -24.77 38.13
N HIS A 726 -11.90 -26.09 37.96
CA HIS A 726 -12.41 -26.94 39.02
C HIS A 726 -11.35 -27.01 40.12
N GLU A 727 -11.65 -26.45 41.29
CA GLU A 727 -10.90 -26.76 42.51
C GLU A 727 -11.09 -28.26 42.79
N GLU A 728 -10.08 -29.08 42.47
CA GLU A 728 -9.93 -30.39 43.10
C GLU A 728 -9.66 -30.13 44.59
N HIS A 729 -10.70 -30.31 45.41
CA HIS A 729 -10.63 -30.28 46.87
C HIS A 729 -9.74 -31.40 47.45
#